data_AF-A0A9P1BGB1-F1
#
_entry.id   AF-A0A9P1BGB1-F1
#
_cell.length_a   1.000
_cell.length_b   1.000
_cell.length_c   1.000
_cell.angle_alpha   90.00
_cell.angle_beta   90.00
_cell.angle_gamma   90.00
#
_symmetry.space_group_name_H-M   'P 1'
#
loop_
_entity.id
_entity.type
_entity.pdbx_description
1 polymer ?
#
loop_
_entity_poly.entity_id
_entity_poly.type
_entity_poly.pdbx_seq_one_letter_code
_entity_poly.pdbx_strand_id
1 'polypeptide(L)'
;MPEMFNPAGSAAEYIRDLFILVIAICFVIFVAVGGALVYFIVRFRDHNGSDNTEPPQIYGSKPIEVAWTLAPALTVFVLALVVVRSVFDLRGQEPTANDQRVRVVGHQWWWEFEYPEHGVITANEMVIPASDEELDRKVFLQLESADVIHSFWMPKLAGKTDLVPGRTNHMWIEANMVSPYFGRCAEYCGTQHANMLLRVDAVSQKEFDAWIAAQKEPAREVASAKPGKERFMALACANCHTIRGTRANGKFGPDLTHLMSRKTIAAGMVENNRANLVRWVEDPDEIKLGCRMPDMRLSEADVKQIVDYLALLIRLQLWKAENTLIEPDTFNELFTMHGTTMIFFVVMPMIAGFANILVPLMIGCRDVAFPRLNAMGFWLSLFGGTLLYMSYFTGEGLYGAGSAPDVGWFAYAPLTSPAYARGGSVDYWILGTTLTGIGTLTFGVNLIATIIALRAPGMRMSKVPLFVWMMLIDAILIIFAFPPLTAAQFMLLIDRKLGAHFFDTQAGGSAILWQHLFWFFGHPEVYIMALPAFGIISEVIPVFSRKVIFGYTSMAMATAAIGFISMGVWAHHMFTVGLSDGLDAFFSAASFLIAVPTGIKIFNWTATLYGGKLQLHTPMLFALGFLSMFLIGGLTGIMLAAVPVDWQVSDSYFLVAHFHYVLFGGSLFALMAGFYYWFPKVTGRMLGDTLGKIHFWLLFIGFNLLFGPMHISGVLGMPRRVFTYEAGNGWEIWNQISTVGAIIMGVGFLVFFWNLLVSLKSGKIAGDDPWDAWTLEWATTSPPASYNFEVIPEVRSRRPLWDLKHPEDPDWKYE
;
A
#
# COMPACT_ATOMS: atom_id res chain seq x y z
N MET A 1 3.58 5.23 -26.07
CA MET A 1 4.21 4.17 -25.26
C MET A 1 3.97 4.47 -23.78
N PRO A 2 4.16 3.53 -22.85
CA PRO A 2 4.17 3.81 -21.40
C PRO A 2 5.14 4.93 -21.06
N GLU A 3 4.79 5.79 -20.10
CA GLU A 3 5.61 6.97 -19.81
C GLU A 3 6.99 6.60 -19.27
N MET A 4 7.06 5.66 -18.32
CA MET A 4 8.31 5.14 -17.77
C MET A 4 9.21 4.44 -18.81
N PHE A 5 8.64 3.85 -19.86
CA PHE A 5 9.41 3.21 -20.93
C PHE A 5 9.65 4.12 -22.14
N ASN A 6 9.16 5.36 -22.10
CA ASN A 6 9.44 6.41 -23.08
C ASN A 6 9.90 7.68 -22.33
N PRO A 7 11.02 7.61 -21.58
CA PRO A 7 11.62 8.77 -20.94
C PRO A 7 12.10 9.79 -21.98
N ALA A 8 12.33 11.02 -21.50
CA ALA A 8 12.79 12.16 -22.28
C ALA A 8 13.72 13.07 -21.45
N GLY A 9 14.43 12.50 -20.46
CA GLY A 9 15.37 13.19 -19.58
C GLY A 9 16.27 12.17 -18.90
N SER A 10 17.54 12.51 -18.65
CA SER A 10 18.57 11.56 -18.19
C SER A 10 18.20 10.80 -16.91
N ALA A 11 17.55 11.46 -15.94
CA ALA A 11 17.08 10.83 -14.71
C ALA A 11 16.03 9.73 -14.97
N ALA A 12 15.06 9.99 -15.86
CA ALA A 12 14.03 9.01 -16.22
C ALA A 12 14.60 7.85 -17.06
N GLU A 13 15.62 8.12 -17.90
CA GLU A 13 16.36 7.07 -18.62
C GLU A 13 17.13 6.14 -17.67
N TYR A 14 17.82 6.70 -16.68
CA TYR A 14 18.51 5.91 -15.65
C TYR A 14 17.52 5.03 -14.87
N ILE A 15 16.39 5.60 -14.44
CA ILE A 15 15.35 4.88 -13.68
C ILE A 15 14.73 3.75 -14.52
N ARG A 16 14.48 4.00 -15.82
CA ARG A 16 14.05 2.96 -16.78
C ARG A 16 15.05 1.81 -16.84
N ASP A 17 16.34 2.08 -16.96
CA ASP A 17 17.36 1.04 -17.16
C ASP A 17 17.64 0.26 -15.87
N LEU A 18 17.60 0.92 -14.71
CA LEU A 18 17.61 0.25 -13.41
C LEU A 18 16.38 -0.66 -13.24
N PHE A 19 15.18 -0.20 -13.64
CA PHE A 19 13.97 -1.02 -13.60
C PHE A 19 14.10 -2.25 -14.51
N ILE A 20 14.60 -2.09 -15.74
CA ILE A 20 14.83 -3.18 -16.70
C ILE A 20 15.83 -4.21 -16.14
N LEU A 21 16.90 -3.76 -15.46
CA LEU A 21 17.85 -4.64 -14.79
C LEU A 21 17.19 -5.43 -13.65
N VAL A 22 16.47 -4.76 -12.75
CA VAL A 22 15.85 -5.41 -11.58
C VAL A 22 14.73 -6.37 -12.01
N ILE A 23 13.87 -5.98 -12.97
CA ILE A 23 12.80 -6.87 -13.46
C ILE A 23 13.34 -8.08 -14.21
N ALA A 24 14.45 -7.95 -14.96
CA ALA A 24 15.10 -9.10 -15.59
C ALA A 24 15.64 -10.11 -14.57
N ILE A 25 16.31 -9.62 -13.51
CA ILE A 25 16.79 -10.48 -12.40
C ILE A 25 15.61 -11.14 -11.68
N CYS A 26 14.55 -10.38 -11.39
CA CYS A 26 13.33 -10.90 -10.76
C CYS A 26 12.63 -11.94 -11.64
N PHE A 27 12.60 -11.75 -12.96
CA PHE A 27 12.01 -12.69 -13.90
C PHE A 27 12.78 -14.02 -13.96
N VAL A 28 14.12 -13.98 -13.92
CA VAL A 28 14.94 -15.20 -13.81
C VAL A 28 14.63 -15.98 -12.52
N ILE A 29 14.50 -15.29 -11.39
CA ILE A 29 14.12 -15.91 -10.11
C ILE A 29 12.68 -16.47 -10.18
N PHE A 30 11.73 -15.74 -10.78
CA PHE A 30 10.35 -16.18 -10.98
C PHE A 30 10.30 -17.47 -11.82
N VAL A 31 10.99 -17.53 -12.95
CA VAL A 31 11.03 -18.71 -13.82
C VAL A 31 11.69 -19.89 -13.12
N ALA A 32 12.76 -19.66 -12.34
CA ALA A 32 13.44 -20.73 -11.59
C ALA A 32 12.56 -21.31 -10.46
N VAL A 33 12.03 -20.46 -9.57
CA VAL A 33 11.25 -20.90 -8.40
C VAL A 33 9.83 -21.33 -8.82
N GLY A 34 9.15 -20.54 -9.65
CA GLY A 34 7.83 -20.87 -10.18
C GLY A 34 7.84 -22.11 -11.08
N GLY A 35 8.90 -22.27 -11.90
CA GLY A 35 9.11 -23.48 -12.69
C GLY A 35 9.35 -24.72 -11.83
N ALA A 36 10.14 -24.60 -10.75
CA ALA A 36 10.32 -25.68 -9.78
C ALA A 36 9.02 -26.05 -9.07
N LEU A 37 8.23 -25.06 -8.63
CA LEU A 37 6.91 -25.27 -8.02
C LEU A 37 5.96 -26.03 -8.97
N VAL A 38 5.80 -25.57 -10.23
CA VAL A 38 4.95 -26.23 -11.23
C VAL A 38 5.44 -27.66 -11.51
N TYR A 39 6.76 -27.85 -11.68
CA TYR A 39 7.34 -29.17 -11.88
C TYR A 39 7.07 -30.10 -10.69
N PHE A 40 7.22 -29.62 -9.45
CA PHE A 40 6.95 -30.43 -8.26
C PHE A 40 5.46 -30.77 -8.11
N ILE A 41 4.55 -29.82 -8.37
CA ILE A 41 3.10 -30.05 -8.38
C ILE A 41 2.74 -31.13 -9.40
N VAL A 42 3.32 -31.12 -10.60
CA VAL A 42 3.04 -32.14 -11.63
C VAL A 42 3.72 -33.48 -11.31
N ARG A 43 4.97 -33.47 -10.87
CA ARG A 43 5.80 -34.68 -10.68
C ARG A 43 5.50 -35.45 -9.40
N PHE A 44 5.07 -34.78 -8.34
CA PHE A 44 4.88 -35.36 -7.01
C PHE A 44 3.40 -35.40 -6.54
N ARG A 45 2.44 -34.99 -7.39
CA ARG A 45 1.00 -35.21 -7.13
C ARG A 45 0.70 -36.69 -6.87
N ASP A 46 -0.05 -36.98 -5.82
CA ASP A 46 -0.62 -38.30 -5.56
C ASP A 46 -1.62 -38.67 -6.67
N HIS A 47 -1.45 -39.83 -7.29
CA HIS A 47 -2.32 -40.34 -8.35
C HIS A 47 -3.14 -41.52 -7.82
N ASN A 48 -4.32 -41.19 -7.29
CA ASN A 48 -5.32 -42.13 -6.80
C ASN A 48 -4.83 -43.12 -5.71
N GLY A 49 -3.87 -42.70 -4.86
CA GLY A 49 -3.43 -43.51 -3.71
C GLY A 49 -2.73 -44.81 -4.12
N SER A 50 -1.98 -44.79 -5.23
CA SER A 50 -1.39 -45.99 -5.86
C SER A 50 -0.33 -46.73 -5.04
N ASP A 51 0.13 -46.13 -3.94
CA ASP A 51 0.99 -46.75 -2.94
C ASP A 51 0.69 -46.13 -1.56
N ASN A 52 0.69 -46.94 -0.50
CA ASN A 52 0.50 -46.51 0.89
C ASN A 52 1.82 -46.21 1.62
N THR A 53 2.98 -46.31 0.96
CA THR A 53 4.25 -45.85 1.53
C THR A 53 4.26 -44.35 1.79
N GLU A 54 4.86 -43.95 2.91
CA GLU A 54 5.22 -42.56 3.20
C GLU A 54 6.53 -42.19 2.48
N PRO A 55 6.69 -40.96 1.98
CA PRO A 55 7.92 -40.53 1.33
C PRO A 55 9.08 -40.37 2.35
N PRO A 56 10.35 -40.36 1.89
CA PRO A 56 11.50 -40.18 2.78
C PRO A 56 11.46 -38.87 3.58
N GLN A 57 11.54 -38.98 4.92
CA GLN A 57 11.46 -37.86 5.85
C GLN A 57 12.80 -37.09 5.93
N ILE A 58 13.02 -36.16 5.00
CA ILE A 58 14.27 -35.39 4.87
C ILE A 58 14.16 -34.05 5.63
N TYR A 59 14.71 -34.02 6.85
CA TYR A 59 14.66 -32.88 7.79
C TYR A 59 15.42 -31.62 7.34
N GLY A 60 16.44 -31.73 6.47
CA GLY A 60 17.31 -30.62 6.09
C GLY A 60 18.56 -31.08 5.34
N SER A 61 19.41 -30.14 4.93
CA SER A 61 20.71 -30.44 4.30
C SER A 61 21.59 -29.19 4.29
N LYS A 62 22.62 -29.17 5.14
CA LYS A 62 23.49 -27.99 5.33
C LYS A 62 24.08 -27.42 4.02
N PRO A 63 24.57 -28.23 3.04
CA PRO A 63 25.04 -27.68 1.77
C PRO A 63 23.95 -26.97 0.96
N ILE A 64 22.73 -27.50 0.96
CA ILE A 64 21.58 -26.91 0.25
C ILE A 64 21.14 -25.62 0.97
N GLU A 65 21.00 -25.67 2.30
CA GLU A 65 20.59 -24.53 3.12
C GLU A 65 21.60 -23.37 3.05
N VAL A 66 22.90 -23.67 2.97
CA VAL A 66 23.95 -22.66 2.70
C VAL A 66 23.83 -22.12 1.27
N ALA A 67 23.72 -22.99 0.26
CA ALA A 67 23.68 -22.57 -1.15
C ALA A 67 22.50 -21.64 -1.46
N TRP A 68 21.28 -21.98 -1.02
CA TRP A 68 20.09 -21.13 -1.24
C TRP A 68 19.95 -19.96 -0.27
N THR A 69 20.83 -19.85 0.72
CA THR A 69 20.93 -18.63 1.55
C THR A 69 21.90 -17.67 0.90
N LEU A 70 23.09 -18.16 0.51
CA LEU A 70 24.13 -17.35 -0.11
C LEU A 70 23.76 -16.84 -1.50
N ALA A 71 23.05 -17.62 -2.33
CA ALA A 71 22.70 -17.15 -3.68
C ALA A 71 21.74 -15.94 -3.67
N PRO A 72 20.57 -15.97 -2.99
CA PRO A 72 19.73 -14.78 -2.82
C PRO A 72 20.43 -13.67 -2.06
N ALA A 73 21.19 -13.97 -1.00
CA ALA A 73 21.92 -12.94 -0.25
C ALA A 73 22.93 -12.20 -1.12
N LEU A 74 23.66 -12.90 -1.99
CA LEU A 74 24.60 -12.29 -2.94
C LEU A 74 23.88 -11.48 -4.02
N THR A 75 22.79 -11.99 -4.61
CA THR A 75 21.99 -11.24 -5.58
C THR A 75 21.44 -9.95 -4.98
N VAL A 76 20.85 -10.04 -3.78
CA VAL A 76 20.29 -8.92 -3.03
C VAL A 76 21.36 -7.93 -2.60
N PHE A 77 22.54 -8.40 -2.17
CA PHE A 77 23.67 -7.54 -1.81
C PHE A 77 24.25 -6.79 -3.03
N VAL A 78 24.40 -7.46 -4.17
CA VAL A 78 24.85 -6.82 -5.42
C VAL A 78 23.82 -5.80 -5.91
N LEU A 79 22.52 -6.11 -5.84
CA LEU A 79 21.45 -5.15 -6.14
C LEU A 79 21.51 -3.93 -5.19
N ALA A 80 21.67 -4.15 -3.89
CA ALA A 80 21.80 -3.07 -2.92
C ALA A 80 23.02 -2.16 -3.21
N LEU A 81 24.17 -2.73 -3.58
CA LEU A 81 25.35 -1.93 -3.96
C LEU A 81 25.13 -1.09 -5.23
N VAL A 82 24.42 -1.63 -6.23
CA VAL A 82 24.06 -0.89 -7.45
C VAL A 82 23.10 0.25 -7.11
N VAL A 83 22.00 -0.05 -6.41
CA VAL A 83 20.96 0.93 -6.04
C VAL A 83 21.48 2.03 -5.13
N VAL A 84 22.25 1.69 -4.09
CA VAL A 84 22.80 2.68 -3.15
C VAL A 84 23.69 3.68 -3.90
N ARG A 85 24.47 3.21 -4.87
CA ARG A 85 25.24 4.10 -5.75
C ARG A 85 24.31 4.99 -6.60
N SER A 86 23.24 4.42 -7.18
CA SER A 86 22.26 5.17 -7.98
C SER A 86 21.63 6.36 -7.26
N VAL A 87 21.42 6.29 -5.94
CA VAL A 87 20.86 7.40 -5.16
C VAL A 87 21.80 8.61 -5.21
N PHE A 88 23.09 8.41 -4.94
CA PHE A 88 24.10 9.48 -5.00
C PHE A 88 24.35 9.98 -6.43
N ASP A 89 24.38 9.07 -7.42
CA ASP A 89 24.55 9.43 -8.84
C ASP A 89 23.39 10.33 -9.35
N LEU A 90 22.17 10.22 -8.80
CA LEU A 90 20.98 10.97 -9.22
C LEU A 90 20.67 12.24 -8.39
N ARG A 91 20.99 12.29 -7.09
CA ARG A 91 20.70 13.46 -6.22
C ARG A 91 21.91 14.33 -5.89
N GLY A 92 23.14 13.82 -6.02
CA GLY A 92 24.36 14.48 -5.51
C GLY A 92 24.86 15.71 -6.27
N GLN A 93 23.99 16.46 -6.96
CA GLN A 93 24.35 17.66 -7.73
C GLN A 93 23.70 18.91 -7.12
N GLU A 94 24.52 19.77 -6.49
CA GLU A 94 24.11 21.09 -6.02
C GLU A 94 23.98 22.07 -7.19
N PRO A 95 22.91 22.88 -7.27
CA PRO A 95 22.67 23.78 -8.40
C PRO A 95 23.61 25.00 -8.37
N THR A 96 24.20 25.30 -9.52
CA THR A 96 25.09 26.43 -9.76
C THR A 96 24.33 27.75 -9.95
N ALA A 97 25.05 28.84 -10.20
CA ALA A 97 24.47 30.14 -10.52
C ALA A 97 23.93 30.26 -11.97
N ASN A 98 24.18 29.26 -12.83
CA ASN A 98 23.78 29.28 -14.24
C ASN A 98 22.54 28.43 -14.53
N ASP A 99 22.17 27.53 -13.61
CA ASP A 99 21.06 26.59 -13.80
C ASP A 99 19.72 27.29 -13.56
N GLN A 100 18.76 27.08 -14.46
CA GLN A 100 17.42 27.67 -14.31
C GLN A 100 16.72 27.03 -13.11
N ARG A 101 16.30 27.85 -12.14
CA ARG A 101 15.53 27.41 -10.97
C ARG A 101 14.05 27.67 -11.18
N VAL A 102 13.21 26.75 -10.69
CA VAL A 102 11.76 26.99 -10.57
C VAL A 102 11.34 26.57 -9.17
N ARG A 103 10.67 27.47 -8.45
CA ARG A 103 10.08 27.16 -7.14
C ARG A 103 8.64 26.73 -7.36
N VAL A 104 8.38 25.45 -7.11
CA VAL A 104 7.10 24.78 -7.25
C VAL A 104 6.41 24.78 -5.89
N VAL A 105 5.25 25.45 -5.80
CA VAL A 105 4.45 25.46 -4.57
C VAL A 105 3.18 24.63 -4.79
N GLY A 106 3.02 23.60 -3.96
CA GLY A 106 1.81 22.79 -3.88
C GLY A 106 0.75 23.49 -3.02
N HIS A 107 -0.43 23.68 -3.60
CA HIS A 107 -1.64 24.13 -2.91
C HIS A 107 -2.75 23.10 -3.10
N GLN A 108 -3.79 23.11 -2.27
CA GLN A 108 -4.94 22.22 -2.45
C GLN A 108 -5.54 22.35 -3.85
N TRP A 109 -5.24 21.32 -4.65
CA TRP A 109 -5.74 21.03 -5.98
C TRP A 109 -5.31 22.02 -7.09
N TRP A 110 -4.20 22.75 -6.89
CA TRP A 110 -3.51 23.51 -7.94
C TRP A 110 -2.02 23.73 -7.64
N TRP A 111 -1.22 24.03 -8.67
CA TRP A 111 0.23 24.22 -8.57
C TRP A 111 0.62 25.67 -8.90
N GLU A 112 1.48 26.29 -8.09
CA GLU A 112 2.16 27.56 -8.42
C GLU A 112 3.60 27.30 -8.87
N PHE A 113 4.07 28.06 -9.86
CA PHE A 113 5.42 27.99 -10.41
C PHE A 113 6.04 29.39 -10.44
N GLU A 114 6.92 29.68 -9.48
CA GLU A 114 7.72 30.90 -9.45
C GLU A 114 9.06 30.70 -10.17
N TYR A 115 9.51 31.73 -10.90
CA TYR A 115 10.80 31.78 -11.60
C TYR A 115 11.65 32.88 -10.96
N PRO A 116 12.49 32.58 -9.94
CA PRO A 116 13.04 33.60 -9.05
C PRO A 116 13.98 34.60 -9.74
N GLU A 117 14.79 34.16 -10.72
CA GLU A 117 15.68 35.05 -11.47
C GLU A 117 14.91 36.01 -12.40
N HIS A 118 13.65 35.68 -12.69
CA HIS A 118 12.82 36.38 -13.68
C HIS A 118 11.67 37.18 -13.08
N GLY A 119 11.28 36.93 -11.83
CA GLY A 119 10.11 37.56 -11.21
C GLY A 119 8.79 37.21 -11.91
N VAL A 120 8.72 36.03 -12.54
CA VAL A 120 7.53 35.48 -13.21
C VAL A 120 6.88 34.45 -12.30
N ILE A 121 5.55 34.46 -12.21
CA ILE A 121 4.76 33.44 -11.49
C ILE A 121 3.66 32.93 -12.42
N THR A 122 3.52 31.61 -12.52
CA THR A 122 2.48 30.93 -13.30
C THR A 122 1.78 29.86 -12.47
N ALA A 123 0.71 29.27 -13.01
CA ALA A 123 -0.14 28.34 -12.29
C ALA A 123 -0.51 27.15 -13.19
N ASN A 124 -0.30 25.93 -12.70
CA ASN A 124 -0.54 24.61 -13.33
C ASN A 124 0.23 24.32 -14.62
N GLU A 125 0.75 25.33 -15.29
CA GLU A 125 1.56 25.23 -16.51
C GLU A 125 2.95 25.81 -16.26
N MET A 126 3.95 24.93 -16.23
CA MET A 126 5.37 25.27 -16.18
C MET A 126 5.93 25.28 -17.61
N VAL A 127 6.79 26.25 -17.93
CA VAL A 127 7.57 26.27 -19.16
C VAL A 127 9.05 26.14 -18.81
N ILE A 128 9.79 25.32 -19.54
CA ILE A 128 11.24 25.12 -19.34
C ILE A 128 12.01 25.17 -20.66
N PRO A 129 13.28 25.57 -20.67
CA PRO A 129 14.14 25.28 -21.80
C PRO A 129 14.33 23.76 -21.94
N ALA A 130 14.32 23.26 -23.17
CA ALA A 130 14.75 21.91 -23.49
C ALA A 130 16.29 21.81 -23.38
N SER A 131 16.78 20.60 -23.07
CA SER A 131 18.20 20.23 -23.13
C SER A 131 18.62 20.04 -24.59
N ASP A 132 19.88 20.35 -24.91
CA ASP A 132 20.49 20.11 -26.22
C ASP A 132 21.91 19.54 -26.06
N GLU A 133 22.45 18.96 -27.15
CA GLU A 133 23.74 18.25 -27.15
C GLU A 133 24.96 19.15 -26.86
N GLU A 134 24.81 20.48 -26.87
CA GLU A 134 25.91 21.42 -26.57
C GLU A 134 25.90 21.91 -25.11
N LEU A 135 24.77 21.79 -24.38
CA LEU A 135 24.52 22.62 -23.19
C LEU A 135 23.95 21.94 -21.92
N ASP A 136 23.58 20.64 -21.93
CA ASP A 136 23.17 19.85 -20.74
C ASP A 136 22.25 20.60 -19.74
N ARG A 137 21.09 21.05 -20.22
CA ARG A 137 20.25 22.05 -19.53
C ARG A 137 19.26 21.41 -18.56
N LYS A 138 19.76 20.96 -17.41
CA LYS A 138 18.91 20.53 -16.29
C LYS A 138 18.27 21.73 -15.59
N VAL A 139 17.02 21.58 -15.15
CA VAL A 139 16.26 22.59 -14.39
C VAL A 139 16.16 22.14 -12.94
N PHE A 140 16.53 23.02 -12.02
CA PHE A 140 16.48 22.76 -10.58
C PHE A 140 15.12 23.16 -10.01
N LEU A 141 14.38 22.20 -9.47
CA LEU A 141 13.10 22.45 -8.82
C LEU A 141 13.28 22.56 -7.30
N GLN A 142 12.87 23.70 -6.74
CA GLN A 142 12.67 23.88 -5.31
C GLN A 142 11.20 23.57 -4.99
N LEU A 143 10.95 22.59 -4.12
CA LEU A 143 9.65 21.94 -3.93
C LEU A 143 9.09 22.23 -2.53
N GLU A 144 7.97 22.93 -2.42
CA GLU A 144 7.40 23.39 -1.14
C GLU A 144 5.88 23.24 -1.11
N SER A 145 5.28 22.96 0.05
CA SER A 145 3.82 23.00 0.20
C SER A 145 3.34 24.14 1.09
N ALA A 146 2.26 24.78 0.66
CA ALA A 146 1.57 25.82 1.41
C ALA A 146 0.56 25.27 2.43
N ASP A 147 0.07 24.03 2.27
CA ASP A 147 -1.09 23.53 3.03
C ASP A 147 -1.00 22.05 3.48
N VAL A 148 -1.09 21.09 2.57
CA VAL A 148 -1.08 19.63 2.85
C VAL A 148 0.06 18.93 2.10
N ILE A 149 0.28 17.63 2.33
CA ILE A 149 1.29 16.90 1.54
C ILE A 149 0.77 16.76 0.10
N HIS A 150 1.56 17.24 -0.86
CA HIS A 150 1.38 16.99 -2.29
C HIS A 150 2.54 16.16 -2.81
N SER A 151 2.49 15.72 -4.06
CA SER A 151 3.59 14.96 -4.66
C SER A 151 3.78 15.29 -6.13
N PHE A 152 4.90 15.88 -6.49
CA PHE A 152 5.19 16.30 -7.86
C PHE A 152 5.74 15.10 -8.63
N TRP A 153 4.92 14.55 -9.53
CA TRP A 153 5.25 13.35 -10.33
C TRP A 153 5.36 13.71 -11.81
N MET A 154 6.53 13.48 -12.40
CA MET A 154 6.80 13.74 -13.83
C MET A 154 7.47 12.55 -14.54
N PRO A 155 6.73 11.44 -14.78
CA PRO A 155 7.27 10.13 -15.21
C PRO A 155 8.21 10.09 -16.41
N LYS A 156 8.17 11.08 -17.31
CA LYS A 156 9.04 11.16 -18.50
C LYS A 156 10.33 11.94 -18.28
N LEU A 157 10.37 12.85 -17.31
CA LEU A 157 11.48 13.79 -17.11
C LEU A 157 12.35 13.38 -15.91
N ALA A 158 11.71 12.86 -14.86
CA ALA A 158 12.32 12.37 -13.64
C ALA A 158 11.35 11.36 -12.96
N GLY A 159 11.46 11.19 -11.64
CA GLY A 159 10.49 10.45 -10.83
C GLY A 159 9.46 11.36 -10.12
N LYS A 160 9.24 11.05 -8.85
CA LYS A 160 8.28 11.63 -7.90
C LYS A 160 9.03 12.18 -6.69
N THR A 161 8.68 13.38 -6.24
CA THR A 161 9.14 13.92 -4.93
C THR A 161 7.98 14.62 -4.22
N ASP A 162 7.85 14.39 -2.92
CA ASP A 162 6.75 14.92 -2.11
C ASP A 162 7.03 16.35 -1.62
N LEU A 163 6.00 17.17 -1.62
CA LEU A 163 6.01 18.56 -1.15
C LEU A 163 5.37 18.56 0.25
N VAL A 164 6.22 18.53 1.27
CA VAL A 164 5.80 18.42 2.68
C VAL A 164 5.76 19.81 3.32
N PRO A 165 4.64 20.24 3.92
CA PRO A 165 4.56 21.52 4.63
C PRO A 165 5.69 21.70 5.65
N GLY A 166 6.24 22.91 5.74
CA GLY A 166 7.38 23.22 6.61
C GLY A 166 8.73 22.61 6.19
N ARG A 167 8.82 21.98 5.02
CA ARG A 167 10.06 21.42 4.46
C ARG A 167 10.23 21.81 2.99
N THR A 168 11.35 22.42 2.66
CA THR A 168 11.79 22.57 1.27
C THR A 168 12.50 21.30 0.81
N ASN A 169 11.95 20.63 -0.20
CA ASN A 169 12.59 19.51 -0.91
C ASN A 169 13.13 20.00 -2.26
N HIS A 170 13.91 19.16 -2.95
CA HIS A 170 14.55 19.51 -4.22
C HIS A 170 14.53 18.33 -5.19
N MET A 171 14.48 18.62 -6.50
CA MET A 171 14.77 17.63 -7.54
C MET A 171 15.30 18.30 -8.81
N TRP A 172 16.00 17.54 -9.64
CA TRP A 172 16.34 17.93 -11.00
C TRP A 172 15.32 17.36 -11.99
N ILE A 173 15.00 18.12 -13.03
CA ILE A 173 14.32 17.62 -14.23
C ILE A 173 15.12 18.00 -15.48
N GLU A 174 14.96 17.21 -16.55
CA GLU A 174 15.55 17.47 -17.86
C GLU A 174 14.53 17.11 -18.94
N ALA A 175 14.52 17.84 -20.07
CA ALA A 175 13.66 17.57 -21.20
C ALA A 175 14.46 17.60 -22.52
N ASN A 176 14.85 16.43 -23.01
CA ASN A 176 15.74 16.21 -24.16
C ASN A 176 15.06 16.50 -25.53
N MET A 177 13.80 16.90 -25.52
CA MET A 177 13.00 17.22 -26.71
C MET A 177 12.02 18.35 -26.42
N VAL A 178 11.89 19.29 -27.35
CA VAL A 178 10.83 20.31 -27.38
C VAL A 178 9.47 19.62 -27.54
N SER A 179 8.69 19.59 -26.46
CA SER A 179 7.43 18.84 -26.36
C SER A 179 6.64 19.27 -25.12
N PRO A 180 5.31 19.16 -25.12
CA PRO A 180 4.54 19.10 -23.89
C PRO A 180 4.75 17.76 -23.16
N TYR A 181 4.90 17.85 -21.84
CA TYR A 181 4.87 16.74 -20.90
C TYR A 181 3.76 16.98 -19.88
N PHE A 182 3.17 15.89 -19.38
CA PHE A 182 2.00 15.93 -18.49
C PHE A 182 2.30 15.15 -17.22
N GLY A 183 2.08 15.78 -16.08
CA GLY A 183 2.28 15.21 -14.75
C GLY A 183 1.02 15.39 -13.89
N ARG A 184 1.10 14.98 -12.63
CA ARG A 184 -0.03 15.02 -11.69
C ARG A 184 0.44 14.96 -10.24
N CYS A 185 -0.43 15.32 -9.32
CA CYS A 185 -0.26 14.96 -7.92
C CYS A 185 -0.42 13.44 -7.73
N ALA A 186 0.39 12.84 -6.87
CA ALA A 186 0.35 11.39 -6.59
C ALA A 186 0.10 11.03 -5.10
N GLU A 187 0.48 11.89 -4.14
CA GLU A 187 0.07 11.74 -2.73
C GLU A 187 -1.23 12.51 -2.47
N TYR A 188 -2.10 11.91 -1.66
CA TYR A 188 -3.50 12.27 -1.52
C TYR A 188 -3.69 13.55 -0.70
N CYS A 189 -3.99 14.64 -1.40
CA CYS A 189 -4.16 15.99 -0.84
C CYS A 189 -5.63 16.40 -0.55
N GLY A 190 -6.53 15.42 -0.40
CA GLY A 190 -7.97 15.62 -0.19
C GLY A 190 -8.81 15.53 -1.47
N THR A 191 -10.11 15.87 -1.36
CA THR A 191 -11.18 15.60 -2.35
C THR A 191 -10.79 15.59 -3.82
N GLN A 192 -10.22 16.69 -4.32
CA GLN A 192 -9.93 16.89 -5.76
C GLN A 192 -8.49 16.53 -6.16
N HIS A 193 -7.80 15.71 -5.36
CA HIS A 193 -6.45 15.21 -5.60
C HIS A 193 -6.27 14.60 -7.01
N ALA A 194 -7.22 13.75 -7.43
CA ALA A 194 -7.22 13.11 -8.76
C ALA A 194 -7.18 14.10 -9.94
N ASN A 195 -7.62 15.32 -9.67
CA ASN A 195 -7.77 16.42 -10.62
C ASN A 195 -6.68 17.49 -10.43
N MET A 196 -5.58 17.19 -9.73
CA MET A 196 -4.45 18.10 -9.54
C MET A 196 -3.35 17.83 -10.59
N LEU A 197 -3.71 18.03 -11.85
CA LEU A 197 -2.83 17.81 -13.01
C LEU A 197 -1.84 18.98 -13.18
N LEU A 198 -0.72 18.72 -13.82
CA LEU A 198 0.27 19.75 -14.19
C LEU A 198 0.82 19.52 -15.59
N ARG A 199 1.19 20.60 -16.26
CA ARG A 199 1.75 20.59 -17.61
C ARG A 199 3.14 21.22 -17.61
N VAL A 200 4.07 20.59 -18.31
CA VAL A 200 5.42 21.12 -18.53
C VAL A 200 5.65 21.25 -20.03
N ASP A 201 5.63 22.46 -20.58
CA ASP A 201 6.01 22.71 -21.96
C ASP A 201 7.53 22.95 -22.03
N ALA A 202 8.28 21.98 -22.56
CA ALA A 202 9.68 22.18 -22.90
C ALA A 202 9.78 22.85 -24.28
N VAL A 203 10.50 23.97 -24.35
CA VAL A 203 10.63 24.81 -25.55
C VAL A 203 12.09 25.13 -25.84
N SER A 204 12.42 25.62 -27.04
CA SER A 204 13.79 26.08 -27.30
C SER A 204 14.15 27.29 -26.42
N GLN A 205 15.42 27.50 -26.08
CA GLN A 205 15.83 28.64 -25.24
C GLN A 205 15.28 29.98 -25.76
N LYS A 206 15.28 30.19 -27.07
CA LYS A 206 14.75 31.39 -27.72
C LYS A 206 13.25 31.59 -27.48
N GLU A 207 12.48 30.51 -27.40
CA GLU A 207 11.06 30.53 -27.07
C GLU A 207 10.84 30.73 -25.56
N PHE A 208 11.70 30.15 -24.71
CA PHE A 208 11.71 30.40 -23.27
C PHE A 208 11.99 31.87 -22.96
N ASP A 209 13.03 32.46 -23.55
CA ASP A 209 13.38 33.88 -23.40
C ASP A 209 12.22 34.81 -23.85
N ALA A 210 11.61 34.49 -25.00
CA ALA A 210 10.45 35.23 -25.52
C ALA A 210 9.21 35.08 -24.64
N TRP A 211 9.00 33.89 -24.05
CA TRP A 211 7.91 33.63 -23.10
C TRP A 211 8.14 34.38 -21.77
N ILE A 212 9.35 34.32 -21.21
CA ILE A 212 9.75 35.10 -20.03
C ILE A 212 9.53 36.61 -20.26
N ALA A 213 9.91 37.13 -21.43
CA ALA A 213 9.65 38.53 -21.79
C ALA A 213 8.13 38.83 -21.84
N ALA A 214 7.33 37.94 -22.44
CA ALA A 214 5.87 38.11 -22.51
C ALA A 214 5.18 38.00 -21.13
N GLN A 215 5.67 37.17 -20.21
CA GLN A 215 5.15 37.03 -18.84
C GLN A 215 5.55 38.20 -17.90
N LYS A 216 6.45 39.09 -18.34
CA LYS A 216 6.83 40.32 -17.62
C LYS A 216 5.93 41.51 -17.98
N GLU A 217 5.20 41.45 -19.09
CA GLU A 217 4.26 42.49 -19.53
C GLU A 217 3.02 42.58 -18.61
N PRO A 218 2.43 43.78 -18.41
CA PRO A 218 1.16 43.93 -17.68
C PRO A 218 -0.04 43.48 -18.52
N ALA A 219 -1.19 43.25 -17.85
CA ALA A 219 -2.44 42.93 -18.54
C ALA A 219 -2.88 44.06 -19.48
N ARG A 220 -2.93 43.78 -20.79
CA ARG A 220 -3.29 44.77 -21.82
C ARG A 220 -4.76 45.17 -21.72
N GLU A 221 -5.04 46.47 -21.68
CA GLU A 221 -6.43 46.96 -21.74
C GLU A 221 -7.03 46.78 -23.15
N VAL A 222 -8.24 46.22 -23.20
CA VAL A 222 -9.06 46.14 -24.40
C VAL A 222 -10.34 46.91 -24.15
N ALA A 223 -10.67 47.89 -25.00
CA ALA A 223 -11.76 48.85 -24.75
C ALA A 223 -13.13 48.19 -24.55
N SER A 224 -13.40 47.06 -25.21
CA SER A 224 -14.64 46.28 -25.07
C SER A 224 -14.73 45.50 -23.75
N ALA A 225 -13.61 45.18 -23.10
CA ALA A 225 -13.57 44.44 -21.83
C ALA A 225 -13.68 45.34 -20.58
N LYS A 226 -13.75 46.66 -20.77
CA LYS A 226 -13.71 47.64 -19.67
C LYS A 226 -14.82 47.47 -18.62
N PRO A 227 -16.10 47.18 -18.97
CA PRO A 227 -17.14 46.92 -17.98
C PRO A 227 -16.85 45.68 -17.11
N GLY A 228 -16.35 44.60 -17.73
CA GLY A 228 -15.94 43.38 -17.02
C GLY A 228 -14.78 43.62 -16.06
N LYS A 229 -13.78 44.41 -16.49
CA LYS A 229 -12.66 44.86 -15.62
C LYS A 229 -13.17 45.67 -14.43
N GLU A 230 -14.06 46.63 -14.65
CA GLU A 230 -14.64 47.45 -13.58
C GLU A 230 -15.49 46.60 -12.60
N ARG A 231 -16.21 45.59 -13.11
CA ARG A 231 -16.97 44.62 -12.28
C ARG A 231 -16.04 43.73 -11.45
N PHE A 232 -14.98 43.17 -12.03
CA PHE A 232 -13.98 42.36 -11.31
C PHE A 232 -13.32 43.15 -10.16
N MET A 233 -13.01 44.43 -10.37
CA MET A 233 -12.40 45.32 -9.37
C MET A 233 -13.39 45.77 -8.28
N ALA A 234 -14.71 45.59 -8.48
CA ALA A 234 -15.76 45.89 -7.51
C ALA A 234 -16.21 44.66 -6.71
N LEU A 235 -15.79 43.46 -7.11
CA LEU A 235 -16.10 42.17 -6.47
C LEU A 235 -14.90 41.67 -5.64
N ALA A 236 -15.15 40.68 -4.78
CA ALA A 236 -14.12 40.06 -3.94
C ALA A 236 -12.96 39.42 -4.73
N CYS A 237 -13.15 39.16 -6.03
CA CYS A 237 -12.14 38.63 -6.95
C CYS A 237 -10.80 39.37 -6.87
N ALA A 238 -10.82 40.71 -6.77
CA ALA A 238 -9.61 41.54 -6.67
C ALA A 238 -8.86 41.43 -5.32
N ASN A 239 -9.52 40.93 -4.27
CA ASN A 239 -8.90 40.63 -2.97
C ASN A 239 -8.27 39.23 -2.94
N CYS A 240 -8.78 38.31 -3.76
CA CYS A 240 -8.26 36.94 -3.87
C CYS A 240 -7.12 36.82 -4.87
N HIS A 241 -7.22 37.47 -6.03
CA HIS A 241 -6.29 37.34 -7.16
C HIS A 241 -5.48 38.61 -7.44
N THR A 242 -4.30 38.42 -8.05
CA THR A 242 -3.49 39.49 -8.62
C THR A 242 -3.78 39.66 -10.12
N ILE A 243 -3.81 40.91 -10.60
CA ILE A 243 -3.72 41.26 -12.03
C ILE A 243 -2.79 42.47 -12.17
N ARG A 244 -1.57 42.23 -12.66
CA ARG A 244 -0.51 43.24 -12.83
C ARG A 244 -0.94 44.29 -13.87
N GLY A 245 -0.77 45.57 -13.52
CA GLY A 245 -1.35 46.70 -14.25
C GLY A 245 -2.75 47.13 -13.78
N THR A 246 -3.22 46.64 -12.63
CA THR A 246 -4.53 47.00 -12.05
C THR A 246 -4.45 47.25 -10.53
N ARG A 247 -5.59 47.38 -9.86
CA ARG A 247 -5.69 47.44 -8.38
C ARG A 247 -5.85 46.06 -7.71
N ALA A 248 -6.02 44.98 -8.46
CA ALA A 248 -6.12 43.62 -7.92
C ALA A 248 -4.71 43.09 -7.57
N ASN A 249 -4.48 42.82 -6.29
CA ASN A 249 -3.21 42.38 -5.73
C ASN A 249 -3.36 41.24 -4.69
N GLY A 250 -4.46 40.51 -4.77
CA GLY A 250 -4.75 39.37 -3.90
C GLY A 250 -3.75 38.22 -4.06
N LYS A 251 -3.57 37.47 -2.97
CA LYS A 251 -2.62 36.35 -2.84
C LYS A 251 -3.25 35.01 -2.40
N PHE A 252 -4.57 34.90 -2.47
CA PHE A 252 -5.31 33.69 -2.07
C PHE A 252 -5.65 32.78 -3.24
N GLY A 253 -5.63 33.30 -4.46
CA GLY A 253 -5.74 32.56 -5.71
C GLY A 253 -4.69 33.04 -6.73
N PRO A 254 -4.46 32.27 -7.80
CA PRO A 254 -3.37 32.50 -8.76
C PRO A 254 -3.41 33.89 -9.42
N ASP A 255 -2.24 34.41 -9.82
CA ASP A 255 -2.12 35.55 -10.73
C ASP A 255 -2.92 35.28 -12.02
N LEU A 256 -3.80 36.22 -12.41
CA LEU A 256 -4.63 36.14 -13.61
C LEU A 256 -4.15 37.06 -14.74
N THR A 257 -3.04 37.79 -14.58
CA THR A 257 -2.45 38.71 -15.58
C THR A 257 -2.35 38.09 -16.97
N HIS A 258 -1.89 36.84 -17.03
CA HIS A 258 -1.76 36.06 -18.27
C HIS A 258 -2.67 34.82 -18.27
N LEU A 259 -3.85 34.90 -17.64
CA LEU A 259 -4.83 33.82 -17.66
C LEU A 259 -5.10 33.32 -19.10
N MET A 260 -5.26 34.23 -20.05
CA MET A 260 -5.50 33.91 -21.47
C MET A 260 -4.25 33.49 -22.27
N SER A 261 -3.08 33.33 -21.65
CA SER A 261 -1.95 32.61 -22.27
C SER A 261 -1.83 31.16 -21.80
N ARG A 262 -2.66 30.73 -20.83
CA ARG A 262 -2.72 29.34 -20.37
C ARG A 262 -3.52 28.49 -21.35
N LYS A 263 -3.23 27.19 -21.41
CA LYS A 263 -3.96 26.22 -22.25
C LYS A 263 -5.07 25.51 -21.46
N THR A 264 -4.99 25.50 -20.13
CA THR A 264 -5.89 24.81 -19.20
C THR A 264 -6.28 25.67 -17.98
N ILE A 265 -7.37 25.29 -17.31
CA ILE A 265 -7.84 25.84 -16.03
C ILE A 265 -8.25 24.72 -15.07
N ALA A 266 -8.71 25.07 -13.86
CA ALA A 266 -9.08 24.11 -12.80
C ALA A 266 -7.98 23.07 -12.48
N ALA A 267 -6.71 23.44 -12.64
CA ALA A 267 -5.52 22.57 -12.61
C ALA A 267 -5.58 21.41 -13.63
N GLY A 268 -5.61 21.78 -14.90
CA GLY A 268 -5.47 20.87 -16.04
C GLY A 268 -6.77 20.17 -16.49
N MET A 269 -7.75 20.01 -15.59
CA MET A 269 -8.99 19.25 -15.84
C MET A 269 -9.72 19.58 -17.15
N VAL A 270 -9.65 20.85 -17.57
CA VAL A 270 -10.39 21.36 -18.72
C VAL A 270 -9.57 22.44 -19.44
N GLU A 271 -9.72 22.56 -20.76
CA GLU A 271 -9.08 23.62 -21.54
C GLU A 271 -9.51 25.02 -21.04
N ASN A 272 -8.58 25.98 -21.12
CA ASN A 272 -8.77 27.38 -20.75
C ASN A 272 -9.68 28.09 -21.75
N ASN A 273 -10.98 27.98 -21.50
CA ASN A 273 -11.97 28.16 -22.55
C ASN A 273 -13.29 28.69 -21.94
N ARG A 274 -13.95 29.69 -22.57
CA ARG A 274 -15.04 30.58 -22.07
C ARG A 274 -15.96 29.84 -21.18
N ALA A 275 -16.44 28.69 -21.62
CA ALA A 275 -17.63 28.10 -21.02
C ALA A 275 -17.30 26.91 -20.12
N ASN A 276 -16.09 26.36 -20.20
CA ASN A 276 -15.45 25.80 -18.99
C ASN A 276 -15.29 26.91 -17.94
N LEU A 277 -14.90 28.10 -18.38
CA LEU A 277 -14.66 29.28 -17.55
C LEU A 277 -15.94 30.11 -17.26
N VAL A 278 -17.10 29.69 -17.79
CA VAL A 278 -18.46 30.15 -17.41
C VAL A 278 -18.79 29.37 -16.17
N ARG A 279 -18.84 28.04 -16.33
CA ARG A 279 -19.06 27.09 -15.24
C ARG A 279 -18.10 27.37 -14.07
N TRP A 280 -16.80 27.58 -14.33
CA TRP A 280 -15.82 27.94 -13.29
C TRP A 280 -16.07 29.28 -12.55
N VAL A 281 -16.86 30.20 -13.11
CA VAL A 281 -17.16 31.52 -12.51
C VAL A 281 -18.61 31.60 -12.00
N GLU A 282 -19.53 30.82 -12.57
CA GLU A 282 -20.88 30.58 -12.06
C GLU A 282 -20.84 29.72 -10.80
N ASP A 283 -20.25 28.54 -10.92
CA ASP A 283 -20.22 27.49 -9.92
C ASP A 283 -18.89 26.71 -10.02
N PRO A 284 -17.84 27.13 -9.29
CA PRO A 284 -16.57 26.43 -9.23
C PRO A 284 -16.70 24.94 -8.81
N ASP A 285 -17.74 24.59 -8.06
CA ASP A 285 -17.99 23.22 -7.61
C ASP A 285 -18.58 22.32 -8.72
N GLU A 286 -19.30 22.89 -9.69
CA GLU A 286 -19.82 22.19 -10.89
C GLU A 286 -18.71 21.72 -11.85
N ILE A 287 -17.47 22.17 -11.63
CA ILE A 287 -16.25 21.62 -12.24
C ILE A 287 -15.35 20.91 -11.21
N LYS A 288 -15.19 21.46 -10.00
CA LYS A 288 -14.20 20.96 -9.02
C LYS A 288 -14.68 21.06 -7.56
N LEU A 289 -15.81 20.41 -7.28
CA LEU A 289 -16.46 20.25 -5.97
C LEU A 289 -15.51 20.31 -4.76
N GLY A 290 -15.82 21.21 -3.83
CA GLY A 290 -15.01 21.54 -2.65
C GLY A 290 -14.09 22.75 -2.85
N CYS A 291 -14.20 23.45 -3.98
CA CYS A 291 -13.29 24.53 -4.38
C CYS A 291 -13.26 25.68 -3.37
N ARG A 292 -12.08 26.24 -3.10
CA ARG A 292 -11.92 27.41 -2.21
C ARG A 292 -12.31 28.74 -2.85
N MET A 293 -12.68 28.76 -4.14
CA MET A 293 -13.25 29.94 -4.80
C MET A 293 -14.76 29.99 -4.45
N PRO A 294 -15.26 31.04 -3.80
CA PRO A 294 -16.64 31.09 -3.34
C PRO A 294 -17.63 31.27 -4.50
N ASP A 295 -18.80 30.64 -4.39
CA ASP A 295 -20.02 31.04 -5.11
C ASP A 295 -20.31 32.53 -4.83
N MET A 296 -20.21 33.34 -5.88
CA MET A 296 -20.41 34.80 -5.82
C MET A 296 -21.86 35.20 -6.15
N ARG A 297 -22.75 34.26 -6.47
CA ARG A 297 -24.18 34.45 -6.82
C ARG A 297 -24.43 35.58 -7.81
N LEU A 298 -23.59 35.62 -8.83
CA LEU A 298 -23.61 36.64 -9.87
C LEU A 298 -24.82 36.44 -10.78
N SER A 299 -25.39 37.53 -11.30
CA SER A 299 -26.48 37.44 -12.29
C SER A 299 -25.96 36.87 -13.61
N GLU A 300 -26.81 36.24 -14.43
CA GLU A 300 -26.43 35.77 -15.77
C GLU A 300 -25.75 36.86 -16.61
N ALA A 301 -26.18 38.13 -16.46
CA ALA A 301 -25.59 39.28 -17.15
C ALA A 301 -24.21 39.69 -16.62
N ASP A 302 -23.92 39.44 -15.34
CA ASP A 302 -22.61 39.68 -14.70
C ASP A 302 -21.62 38.58 -15.07
N VAL A 303 -22.02 37.33 -14.90
CA VAL A 303 -21.28 36.15 -15.36
C VAL A 303 -20.93 36.33 -16.84
N LYS A 304 -21.93 36.56 -17.69
CA LYS A 304 -21.71 36.66 -19.12
C LYS A 304 -20.76 37.82 -19.49
N GLN A 305 -20.71 38.91 -18.73
CA GLN A 305 -19.71 39.97 -18.97
C GLN A 305 -18.30 39.61 -18.48
N ILE A 306 -18.18 39.01 -17.29
CA ILE A 306 -16.88 38.53 -16.76
C ILE A 306 -16.30 37.45 -17.66
N VAL A 307 -17.16 36.65 -18.28
CA VAL A 307 -16.77 35.46 -19.02
C VAL A 307 -16.82 35.61 -20.54
N ASP A 308 -17.51 36.62 -21.09
CA ASP A 308 -17.48 36.88 -22.55
C ASP A 308 -16.03 37.08 -23.09
N TYR A 309 -15.12 37.41 -22.16
CA TYR A 309 -13.66 37.51 -22.20
C TYR A 309 -12.88 36.19 -22.56
N LEU A 310 -13.48 34.97 -22.59
CA LEU A 310 -12.71 33.72 -22.31
C LEU A 310 -12.74 32.42 -23.27
N ALA A 311 -13.50 32.25 -24.41
CA ALA A 311 -13.60 31.16 -25.52
C ALA A 311 -14.02 29.59 -25.39
N LEU A 312 -15.26 29.08 -25.68
CA LEU A 312 -16.01 27.75 -25.36
C LEU A 312 -15.35 26.31 -25.57
N LEU A 313 -15.84 25.09 -25.16
CA LEU A 313 -16.51 24.37 -23.97
C LEU A 313 -16.31 22.80 -24.12
N ILE A 314 -16.43 21.94 -23.08
CA ILE A 314 -16.15 20.43 -23.05
C ILE A 314 -17.14 19.59 -22.13
N ARG A 315 -17.27 18.24 -22.29
CA ARG A 315 -17.85 17.15 -21.40
C ARG A 315 -17.72 15.73 -22.11
N LEU A 316 -17.89 14.44 -21.68
CA LEU A 316 -18.32 13.56 -20.52
C LEU A 316 -17.85 12.05 -20.80
N GLN A 317 -17.82 10.94 -20.00
CA GLN A 317 -17.63 10.60 -18.55
C GLN A 317 -17.43 9.02 -18.30
N LEU A 318 -16.97 8.52 -17.11
CA LEU A 318 -15.81 7.58 -16.85
C LEU A 318 -15.75 6.14 -17.36
N TRP A 319 -16.87 5.44 -17.55
CA TRP A 319 -16.79 4.02 -17.88
C TRP A 319 -15.88 3.77 -19.11
N LYS A 320 -15.84 4.79 -19.99
CA LYS A 320 -14.61 5.33 -20.61
C LYS A 320 -14.38 6.76 -20.07
N ALA A 321 -13.20 7.13 -19.53
CA ALA A 321 -12.70 8.50 -19.31
C ALA A 321 -13.55 9.58 -18.53
N GLU A 322 -13.02 10.19 -17.45
CA GLU A 322 -13.56 11.28 -16.56
C GLU A 322 -14.81 10.98 -15.66
N ASN A 323 -14.87 11.09 -14.30
CA ASN A 323 -15.97 10.42 -13.49
C ASN A 323 -17.27 11.18 -13.06
N THR A 324 -18.39 10.42 -12.91
CA THR A 324 -19.69 10.76 -12.28
C THR A 324 -20.46 9.62 -11.55
N LEU A 325 -20.07 8.34 -11.59
CA LEU A 325 -20.88 7.25 -10.96
C LEU A 325 -20.82 7.24 -9.43
N ILE A 326 -19.68 7.65 -8.87
CA ILE A 326 -19.46 7.82 -7.43
C ILE A 326 -18.83 9.20 -7.27
N GLU A 327 -19.34 9.98 -6.33
CA GLU A 327 -18.83 11.33 -6.04
C GLU A 327 -17.47 11.27 -5.34
N PRO A 328 -16.62 12.32 -5.47
CA PRO A 328 -15.23 12.27 -5.01
C PRO A 328 -15.11 11.94 -3.52
N ASP A 329 -15.89 12.60 -2.66
CA ASP A 329 -15.82 12.39 -1.20
C ASP A 329 -16.23 10.96 -0.81
N THR A 330 -17.32 10.42 -1.40
CA THR A 330 -17.74 9.03 -1.16
C THR A 330 -16.69 8.02 -1.62
N PHE A 331 -15.98 8.27 -2.72
CA PHE A 331 -14.86 7.43 -3.15
C PHE A 331 -13.71 7.46 -2.12
N ASN A 332 -13.44 8.63 -1.54
CA ASN A 332 -12.38 8.83 -0.55
C ASN A 332 -12.70 8.15 0.79
N GLU A 333 -13.94 8.28 1.27
CA GLU A 333 -14.49 7.50 2.39
C GLU A 333 -14.33 5.99 2.15
N LEU A 334 -14.74 5.51 0.97
CA LEU A 334 -14.72 4.08 0.63
C LEU A 334 -13.30 3.48 0.66
N PHE A 335 -12.29 4.12 0.06
CA PHE A 335 -10.93 3.55 0.10
C PHE A 335 -10.30 3.66 1.50
N THR A 336 -10.62 4.71 2.25
CA THR A 336 -10.14 4.93 3.62
C THR A 336 -10.69 3.88 4.58
N MET A 337 -12.00 3.66 4.52
CA MET A 337 -12.69 2.64 5.30
C MET A 337 -12.31 1.24 4.84
N HIS A 338 -12.16 0.97 3.54
CA HIS A 338 -11.69 -0.33 3.04
C HIS A 338 -10.31 -0.68 3.61
N GLY A 339 -9.31 0.20 3.47
CA GLY A 339 -7.96 -0.05 3.96
C GLY A 339 -7.91 -0.25 5.47
N THR A 340 -8.61 0.60 6.22
CA THR A 340 -8.71 0.50 7.69
C THR A 340 -9.41 -0.80 8.10
N THR A 341 -10.50 -1.18 7.42
CA THR A 341 -11.27 -2.41 7.67
C THR A 341 -10.42 -3.65 7.42
N MET A 342 -9.77 -3.76 6.27
CA MET A 342 -9.03 -4.96 5.90
C MET A 342 -7.87 -5.25 6.86
N ILE A 343 -7.14 -4.21 7.28
CA ILE A 343 -5.98 -4.34 8.18
C ILE A 343 -6.45 -4.60 9.62
N PHE A 344 -7.14 -3.63 10.24
CA PHE A 344 -7.44 -3.67 11.67
C PHE A 344 -8.64 -4.55 12.05
N PHE A 345 -9.58 -4.80 11.12
CA PHE A 345 -10.88 -5.40 11.43
C PHE A 345 -11.21 -6.69 10.66
N VAL A 346 -10.38 -7.10 9.69
CA VAL A 346 -10.48 -8.41 9.02
C VAL A 346 -9.26 -9.26 9.29
N VAL A 347 -8.07 -8.85 8.85
CA VAL A 347 -6.86 -9.67 8.95
C VAL A 347 -6.45 -9.88 10.41
N MET A 348 -6.38 -8.82 11.22
CA MET A 348 -6.00 -8.95 12.64
C MET A 348 -6.98 -9.80 13.47
N PRO A 349 -8.31 -9.61 13.42
CA PRO A 349 -9.24 -10.49 14.15
C PRO A 349 -9.22 -11.94 13.66
N MET A 350 -8.98 -12.20 12.37
CA MET A 350 -8.80 -13.58 11.87
C MET A 350 -7.54 -14.23 12.42
N ILE A 351 -6.40 -13.52 12.41
CA ILE A 351 -5.13 -13.98 13.00
C ILE A 351 -5.30 -14.27 14.50
N ALA A 352 -5.90 -13.33 15.24
CA ALA A 352 -6.17 -13.51 16.66
C ALA A 352 -7.12 -14.69 16.93
N GLY A 353 -8.10 -14.92 16.06
CA GLY A 353 -8.99 -16.10 16.11
C GLY A 353 -8.23 -17.42 15.95
N PHE A 354 -7.39 -17.54 14.91
CA PHE A 354 -6.54 -18.72 14.71
C PHE A 354 -5.61 -18.95 15.91
N ALA A 355 -4.92 -17.91 16.39
CA ALA A 355 -3.97 -18.04 17.48
C ALA A 355 -4.63 -18.45 18.80
N ASN A 356 -5.78 -17.86 19.15
CA ASN A 356 -6.48 -18.18 20.40
C ASN A 356 -7.03 -19.60 20.45
N ILE A 357 -7.42 -20.17 19.30
CA ILE A 357 -7.86 -21.57 19.22
C ILE A 357 -6.64 -22.50 19.19
N LEU A 358 -5.68 -22.23 18.30
CA LEU A 358 -4.64 -23.19 17.94
C LEU A 358 -3.42 -23.17 18.85
N VAL A 359 -2.97 -22.01 19.36
CA VAL A 359 -1.76 -21.96 20.19
C VAL A 359 -1.91 -22.81 21.46
N PRO A 360 -3.02 -22.73 22.24
CA PRO A 360 -3.19 -23.60 23.40
C PRO A 360 -3.19 -25.10 23.07
N LEU A 361 -3.88 -25.48 21.98
CA LEU A 361 -3.94 -26.85 21.50
C LEU A 361 -2.56 -27.36 21.06
N MET A 362 -1.85 -26.59 20.23
CA MET A 362 -0.54 -26.92 19.69
C MET A 362 0.55 -27.01 20.74
N ILE A 363 0.49 -26.23 21.83
CA ILE A 363 1.44 -26.33 22.95
C ILE A 363 0.99 -27.28 24.06
N GLY A 364 -0.19 -27.90 23.95
CA GLY A 364 -0.70 -28.87 24.92
C GLY A 364 -1.24 -28.28 26.22
N CYS A 365 -1.68 -27.01 26.24
CA CYS A 365 -2.23 -26.35 27.44
C CYS A 365 -3.76 -26.20 27.39
N ARG A 366 -4.37 -25.98 28.56
CA ARG A 366 -5.84 -25.97 28.71
C ARG A 366 -6.53 -24.67 28.30
N ASP A 367 -5.83 -23.55 28.44
CA ASP A 367 -6.29 -22.18 28.14
C ASP A 367 -5.06 -21.27 27.97
N VAL A 368 -5.27 -20.03 27.55
CA VAL A 368 -4.26 -18.96 27.52
C VAL A 368 -3.91 -18.47 28.93
N ALA A 369 -2.77 -17.79 29.09
CA ALA A 369 -2.24 -17.36 30.38
C ALA A 369 -3.14 -16.36 31.14
N PHE A 370 -3.85 -15.48 30.42
CA PHE A 370 -4.72 -14.47 31.01
C PHE A 370 -6.11 -14.44 30.33
N PRO A 371 -7.00 -15.42 30.56
CA PRO A 371 -8.25 -15.57 29.80
C PRO A 371 -9.19 -14.35 29.88
N ARG A 372 -9.21 -13.66 31.04
CA ARG A 372 -9.98 -12.41 31.22
C ARG A 372 -9.39 -11.23 30.46
N LEU A 373 -8.06 -11.13 30.38
CA LEU A 373 -7.35 -10.12 29.60
C LEU A 373 -7.60 -10.35 28.11
N ASN A 374 -7.60 -11.62 27.69
CA ASN A 374 -7.90 -12.04 26.33
C ASN A 374 -9.32 -11.64 25.89
N ALA A 375 -10.32 -11.91 26.75
CA ALA A 375 -11.69 -11.47 26.53
C ALA A 375 -11.82 -9.93 26.48
N MET A 376 -11.11 -9.21 27.35
CA MET A 376 -11.06 -7.74 27.30
C MET A 376 -10.47 -7.24 25.98
N GLY A 377 -9.41 -7.87 25.48
CA GLY A 377 -8.81 -7.55 24.18
C GLY A 377 -9.80 -7.68 23.03
N PHE A 378 -10.53 -8.79 22.96
CA PHE A 378 -11.61 -9.00 21.98
C PHE A 378 -12.68 -7.90 22.05
N TRP A 379 -13.17 -7.57 23.25
CA TRP A 379 -14.19 -6.52 23.41
C TRP A 379 -13.67 -5.13 23.04
N LEU A 380 -12.41 -4.81 23.32
CA LEU A 380 -11.78 -3.55 22.92
C LEU A 380 -11.67 -3.42 21.38
N SER A 381 -11.27 -4.49 20.68
CA SER A 381 -11.25 -4.50 19.20
C SER A 381 -12.65 -4.43 18.61
N LEU A 382 -13.64 -5.14 19.18
CA LEU A 382 -15.03 -5.09 18.71
C LEU A 382 -15.67 -3.71 18.92
N PHE A 383 -15.48 -3.10 20.09
CA PHE A 383 -16.00 -1.76 20.37
C PHE A 383 -15.23 -0.66 19.64
N GLY A 384 -13.92 -0.83 19.40
CA GLY A 384 -13.14 0.07 18.54
C GLY A 384 -13.62 0.06 17.09
N GLY A 385 -13.90 -1.12 16.53
CA GLY A 385 -14.50 -1.26 15.20
C GLY A 385 -15.94 -0.73 15.14
N THR A 386 -16.75 -1.02 16.16
CA THR A 386 -18.11 -0.48 16.28
C THR A 386 -18.08 1.05 16.32
N LEU A 387 -17.18 1.64 17.10
CA LEU A 387 -17.00 3.09 17.19
C LEU A 387 -16.59 3.70 15.83
N LEU A 388 -15.66 3.07 15.10
CA LEU A 388 -15.31 3.49 13.74
C LEU A 388 -16.55 3.49 12.81
N TYR A 389 -17.33 2.41 12.80
CA TYR A 389 -18.52 2.30 11.95
C TYR A 389 -19.69 3.22 12.37
N MET A 390 -19.72 3.71 13.60
CA MET A 390 -20.68 4.73 14.02
C MET A 390 -20.49 6.08 13.28
N SER A 391 -19.31 6.35 12.70
CA SER A 391 -19.06 7.57 11.91
C SER A 391 -20.12 7.79 10.80
N TYR A 392 -20.49 6.75 10.05
CA TYR A 392 -21.56 6.79 9.04
C TYR A 392 -22.93 7.27 9.56
N PHE A 393 -23.15 7.29 10.87
CA PHE A 393 -24.42 7.70 11.50
C PHE A 393 -24.27 8.94 12.40
N THR A 394 -23.10 9.14 13.02
CA THR A 394 -22.87 10.16 14.05
C THR A 394 -21.55 10.94 13.90
N GLY A 395 -20.85 10.77 12.78
CA GLY A 395 -19.77 11.67 12.33
C GLY A 395 -20.34 12.89 11.63
N GLU A 396 -19.88 14.09 12.02
CA GLU A 396 -20.37 15.34 11.41
C GLU A 396 -19.80 15.51 9.99
N GLY A 397 -20.63 15.24 8.99
CA GLY A 397 -20.35 15.50 7.57
C GLY A 397 -20.93 16.81 7.04
N LEU A 398 -20.79 17.01 5.74
CA LEU A 398 -21.44 18.12 5.02
C LEU A 398 -22.96 18.11 5.26
N TYR A 399 -23.53 19.30 5.47
CA TYR A 399 -24.95 19.53 5.77
C TYR A 399 -25.51 18.80 7.01
N GLY A 400 -24.65 18.25 7.88
CA GLY A 400 -25.07 17.50 9.09
C GLY A 400 -25.52 16.06 8.82
N ALA A 401 -25.22 15.51 7.64
CA ALA A 401 -25.32 14.07 7.40
C ALA A 401 -24.18 13.31 8.11
N GLY A 402 -24.39 12.01 8.36
CA GLY A 402 -23.33 11.11 8.80
C GLY A 402 -22.28 10.90 7.71
N SER A 403 -21.00 10.84 8.08
CA SER A 403 -19.88 10.66 7.14
C SER A 403 -18.79 9.75 7.69
N ALA A 404 -18.05 9.10 6.81
CA ALA A 404 -16.87 8.30 7.14
C ALA A 404 -15.58 9.15 7.15
N PRO A 405 -14.45 8.60 7.63
CA PRO A 405 -13.14 9.23 7.47
C PRO A 405 -12.70 9.15 6.01
N ASP A 406 -12.17 10.24 5.46
CA ASP A 406 -11.83 10.48 4.05
C ASP A 406 -10.32 10.67 3.80
N VAL A 407 -9.50 10.50 4.84
CA VAL A 407 -8.07 10.87 4.91
C VAL A 407 -7.07 9.77 4.50
N GLY A 408 -7.57 8.61 4.04
CA GLY A 408 -6.78 7.41 3.79
C GLY A 408 -6.41 6.64 5.06
N TRP A 409 -6.15 5.33 4.92
CA TRP A 409 -5.93 4.42 6.06
C TRP A 409 -4.71 4.75 6.94
N PHE A 410 -3.81 5.62 6.46
CA PHE A 410 -2.65 6.12 7.21
C PHE A 410 -2.77 7.58 7.67
N ALA A 411 -3.92 8.23 7.37
CA ALA A 411 -4.38 9.49 7.96
C ALA A 411 -3.29 10.58 8.10
N TYR A 412 -2.56 10.87 7.02
CA TYR A 412 -1.40 11.76 7.07
C TYR A 412 -1.74 13.17 7.57
N ALA A 413 -0.97 13.64 8.56
CA ALA A 413 -0.93 15.06 8.89
C ALA A 413 -0.23 15.86 7.76
N PRO A 414 -0.64 17.11 7.48
CA PRO A 414 -1.67 17.87 8.20
C PRO A 414 -3.09 17.73 7.61
N LEU A 415 -3.35 16.85 6.63
CA LEU A 415 -4.68 16.66 6.03
C LEU A 415 -5.74 16.28 7.09
N THR A 416 -5.34 15.52 8.11
CA THR A 416 -6.17 15.20 9.29
C THR A 416 -6.49 16.37 10.22
N SER A 417 -5.89 17.55 10.06
CA SER A 417 -6.20 18.71 10.90
C SER A 417 -7.60 19.28 10.60
N PRO A 418 -8.24 19.99 11.56
CA PRO A 418 -9.58 20.54 11.36
C PRO A 418 -9.70 21.60 10.25
N ALA A 419 -8.57 22.10 9.72
CA ALA A 419 -8.57 23.04 8.59
C ALA A 419 -9.07 22.40 7.29
N TYR A 420 -8.74 21.11 7.10
CA TYR A 420 -9.06 20.32 5.90
C TYR A 420 -10.11 19.25 6.23
N ALA A 421 -9.81 18.33 7.15
CA ALA A 421 -10.76 17.34 7.68
C ALA A 421 -11.65 17.96 8.78
N ARG A 422 -12.58 18.83 8.36
CA ARG A 422 -13.45 19.64 9.22
C ARG A 422 -14.47 18.84 10.04
N GLY A 423 -14.80 17.63 9.61
CA GLY A 423 -15.78 16.76 10.25
C GLY A 423 -15.26 15.98 11.46
N GLY A 424 -16.18 15.41 12.23
CA GLY A 424 -15.86 14.57 13.40
C GLY A 424 -15.34 13.16 13.05
N SER A 425 -15.43 12.74 11.79
CA SER A 425 -15.25 11.34 11.39
C SER A 425 -13.80 10.84 11.50
N VAL A 426 -12.82 11.74 11.34
CA VAL A 426 -11.40 11.45 11.67
C VAL A 426 -11.21 11.17 13.17
N ASP A 427 -12.02 11.75 14.06
CA ASP A 427 -11.93 11.46 15.50
C ASP A 427 -12.45 10.06 15.84
N TYR A 428 -13.51 9.61 15.16
CA TYR A 428 -13.96 8.21 15.23
C TYR A 428 -12.90 7.24 14.70
N TRP A 429 -12.14 7.61 13.66
CA TRP A 429 -11.01 6.82 13.18
C TRP A 429 -9.89 6.72 14.22
N ILE A 430 -9.47 7.85 14.81
CA ILE A 430 -8.43 7.87 15.85
C ILE A 430 -8.89 7.01 17.05
N LEU A 431 -10.06 7.30 17.63
CA LEU A 431 -10.53 6.61 18.83
C LEU A 431 -10.80 5.11 18.59
N GLY A 432 -11.40 4.75 17.45
CA GLY A 432 -11.70 3.37 17.08
C GLY A 432 -10.44 2.53 16.86
N THR A 433 -9.43 3.09 16.18
CA THR A 433 -8.14 2.42 15.97
C THR A 433 -7.29 2.37 17.24
N THR A 434 -7.31 3.40 18.11
CA THR A 434 -6.65 3.35 19.43
C THR A 434 -7.24 2.28 20.33
N LEU A 435 -8.57 2.20 20.47
CA LEU A 435 -9.21 1.13 21.26
C LEU A 435 -8.84 -0.27 20.73
N THR A 436 -8.82 -0.42 19.41
CA THR A 436 -8.44 -1.68 18.76
C THR A 436 -6.97 -2.04 19.01
N GLY A 437 -6.06 -1.06 18.94
CA GLY A 437 -4.63 -1.26 19.22
C GLY A 437 -4.34 -1.62 20.68
N ILE A 438 -5.08 -1.05 21.64
CA ILE A 438 -5.02 -1.48 23.05
C ILE A 438 -5.49 -2.94 23.16
N GLY A 439 -6.54 -3.32 22.42
CA GLY A 439 -6.99 -4.71 22.30
C GLY A 439 -5.86 -5.65 21.82
N THR A 440 -5.22 -5.32 20.69
CA THR A 440 -4.11 -6.09 20.12
C THR A 440 -2.91 -6.18 21.07
N LEU A 441 -2.54 -5.10 21.77
CA LEU A 441 -1.49 -5.11 22.80
C LEU A 441 -1.77 -6.14 23.90
N THR A 442 -3.02 -6.23 24.39
CA THR A 442 -3.38 -7.21 25.43
C THR A 442 -3.28 -8.67 24.94
N PHE A 443 -3.60 -8.91 23.67
CA PHE A 443 -3.43 -10.19 22.99
C PHE A 443 -1.93 -10.56 22.84
N GLY A 444 -1.08 -9.61 22.47
CA GLY A 444 0.37 -9.80 22.40
C GLY A 444 0.99 -10.21 23.75
N VAL A 445 0.68 -9.49 24.83
CA VAL A 445 1.14 -9.86 26.19
C VAL A 445 0.68 -11.27 26.57
N ASN A 446 -0.57 -11.61 26.26
CA ASN A 446 -1.17 -12.90 26.59
C ASN A 446 -0.53 -14.05 25.80
N LEU A 447 -0.26 -13.88 24.50
CA LEU A 447 0.44 -14.89 23.70
C LEU A 447 1.88 -15.13 24.17
N ILE A 448 2.65 -14.07 24.45
CA ILE A 448 4.02 -14.21 24.98
C ILE A 448 4.01 -15.03 26.27
N ALA A 449 3.14 -14.69 27.23
CA ALA A 449 3.03 -15.43 28.49
C ALA A 449 2.60 -16.89 28.29
N THR A 450 1.61 -17.13 27.42
CA THR A 450 1.10 -18.48 27.10
C THR A 450 2.20 -19.34 26.48
N ILE A 451 2.83 -18.86 25.40
CA ILE A 451 3.84 -19.60 24.63
C ILE A 451 5.12 -19.80 25.45
N ILE A 452 5.52 -18.85 26.31
CA ILE A 452 6.75 -18.99 27.10
C ILE A 452 6.55 -19.91 28.32
N ALA A 453 5.44 -19.81 29.03
CA ALA A 453 5.28 -20.42 30.36
C ALA A 453 4.39 -21.68 30.43
N LEU A 454 3.44 -21.88 29.51
CA LEU A 454 2.38 -22.90 29.66
C LEU A 454 2.53 -24.15 28.76
N ARG A 455 3.64 -24.29 28.02
CA ARG A 455 3.88 -25.44 27.13
C ARG A 455 3.91 -26.77 27.89
N ALA A 456 3.45 -27.82 27.22
CA ALA A 456 3.50 -29.21 27.67
C ALA A 456 4.93 -29.67 28.09
N PRO A 457 5.05 -30.59 29.08
CA PRO A 457 6.31 -31.19 29.48
C PRO A 457 7.11 -31.73 28.29
N GLY A 458 8.42 -31.46 28.27
CA GLY A 458 9.33 -31.85 27.18
C GLY A 458 9.38 -30.87 26.00
N MET A 459 8.35 -30.04 25.79
CA MET A 459 8.32 -29.06 24.70
C MET A 459 9.24 -27.86 24.96
N ARG A 460 10.51 -28.00 24.54
CA ARG A 460 11.49 -26.91 24.42
C ARG A 460 11.14 -26.00 23.24
N MET A 461 11.65 -24.76 23.22
CA MET A 461 11.50 -23.85 22.07
C MET A 461 12.02 -24.45 20.74
N SER A 462 13.02 -25.34 20.78
CA SER A 462 13.48 -26.06 19.59
C SER A 462 12.48 -27.10 19.03
N LYS A 463 11.32 -27.29 19.69
CA LYS A 463 10.29 -28.29 19.39
C LYS A 463 8.85 -27.75 19.28
N VAL A 464 8.59 -26.44 19.45
CA VAL A 464 7.24 -25.89 19.25
C VAL A 464 6.87 -25.88 17.76
N PRO A 465 5.60 -26.09 17.36
CA PRO A 465 5.19 -25.98 15.95
C PRO A 465 5.57 -24.63 15.33
N LEU A 466 5.78 -24.60 14.02
CA LEU A 466 6.26 -23.39 13.34
C LEU A 466 5.21 -22.28 13.39
N PHE A 467 3.91 -22.58 13.35
CA PHE A 467 2.85 -21.61 13.63
C PHE A 467 3.02 -20.93 14.99
N VAL A 468 3.33 -21.70 16.05
CA VAL A 468 3.58 -21.16 17.40
C VAL A 468 4.85 -20.30 17.44
N TRP A 469 5.89 -20.66 16.69
CA TRP A 469 7.08 -19.80 16.52
C TRP A 469 6.75 -18.48 15.85
N MET A 470 5.94 -18.48 14.79
CA MET A 470 5.50 -17.23 14.15
C MET A 470 4.70 -16.39 15.13
N MET A 471 3.71 -16.98 15.82
CA MET A 471 2.87 -16.29 16.79
C MET A 471 3.65 -15.70 17.98
N LEU A 472 4.81 -16.26 18.34
CA LEU A 472 5.67 -15.67 19.37
C LEU A 472 6.39 -14.40 18.87
N ILE A 473 6.93 -14.41 17.65
CA ILE A 473 7.61 -13.24 17.07
C ILE A 473 6.61 -12.14 16.72
N ASP A 474 5.45 -12.53 16.17
CA ASP A 474 4.26 -11.70 15.98
C ASP A 474 3.86 -10.97 17.27
N ALA A 475 3.63 -11.71 18.35
CA ALA A 475 3.28 -11.14 19.65
C ALA A 475 4.36 -10.21 20.22
N ILE A 476 5.65 -10.48 19.95
CA ILE A 476 6.76 -9.58 20.32
C ILE A 476 6.73 -8.29 19.49
N LEU A 477 6.49 -8.37 18.18
CA LEU A 477 6.35 -7.19 17.32
C LEU A 477 5.19 -6.30 17.76
N ILE A 478 4.05 -6.89 18.12
CA ILE A 478 2.87 -6.16 18.65
C ILE A 478 3.28 -5.23 19.82
N ILE A 479 4.08 -5.72 20.77
CA ILE A 479 4.50 -4.96 21.96
C ILE A 479 5.41 -3.77 21.62
N PHE A 480 6.22 -3.86 20.56
CA PHE A 480 7.14 -2.77 20.15
C PHE A 480 6.53 -1.82 19.10
N ALA A 481 5.63 -2.29 18.25
CA ALA A 481 5.08 -1.53 17.13
C ALA A 481 3.85 -0.69 17.49
N PHE A 482 2.92 -1.21 18.32
CA PHE A 482 1.67 -0.51 18.64
C PHE A 482 1.82 0.74 19.54
N PRO A 483 2.75 0.83 20.51
CA PRO A 483 2.83 2.02 21.37
C PRO A 483 3.20 3.31 20.62
N PRO A 484 4.11 3.33 19.62
CA PRO A 484 4.34 4.48 18.75
C PRO A 484 3.09 4.97 18.00
N LEU A 485 2.29 4.08 17.41
CA LEU A 485 1.01 4.45 16.79
C LEU A 485 0.05 5.04 17.82
N THR A 486 -0.06 4.40 18.99
CA THR A 486 -0.93 4.84 20.09
C THR A 486 -0.56 6.26 20.53
N ALA A 487 0.74 6.54 20.66
CA ALA A 487 1.24 7.87 20.98
C ALA A 487 0.95 8.89 19.87
N ALA A 488 1.13 8.53 18.59
CA ALA A 488 0.79 9.39 17.45
C ALA A 488 -0.71 9.73 17.42
N GLN A 489 -1.58 8.73 17.58
CA GLN A 489 -3.03 8.88 17.68
C GLN A 489 -3.43 9.83 18.82
N PHE A 490 -2.86 9.69 20.01
CA PHE A 490 -3.10 10.64 21.09
C PHE A 490 -2.62 12.06 20.76
N MET A 491 -1.41 12.22 20.21
CA MET A 491 -0.91 13.53 19.78
C MET A 491 -1.85 14.19 18.75
N LEU A 492 -2.34 13.43 17.76
CA LEU A 492 -3.25 13.94 16.73
C LEU A 492 -4.65 14.29 17.28
N LEU A 493 -5.14 13.54 18.27
CA LEU A 493 -6.39 13.87 18.96
C LEU A 493 -6.26 15.16 19.79
N ILE A 494 -5.11 15.37 20.43
CA ILE A 494 -4.81 16.58 21.19
C ILE A 494 -4.68 17.79 20.24
N ASP A 495 -4.02 17.65 19.09
CA ASP A 495 -4.01 18.67 18.03
C ASP A 495 -5.44 19.00 17.57
N ARG A 496 -6.26 17.98 17.27
CA ARG A 496 -7.64 18.17 16.77
C ARG A 496 -8.65 18.69 17.79
N LYS A 497 -8.45 18.48 19.11
CA LYS A 497 -9.47 18.78 20.14
C LYS A 497 -9.03 19.70 21.27
N LEU A 498 -7.74 19.81 21.56
CA LEU A 498 -7.21 20.59 22.68
C LEU A 498 -6.29 21.74 22.25
N GLY A 499 -6.03 21.89 20.94
CA GLY A 499 -5.22 23.00 20.41
C GLY A 499 -3.73 22.83 20.68
N ALA A 500 -3.22 21.60 20.62
CA ALA A 500 -1.79 21.38 20.45
C ALA A 500 -1.39 21.52 18.97
N HIS A 501 -0.08 21.52 18.73
CA HIS A 501 0.53 21.72 17.42
C HIS A 501 1.70 20.73 17.22
N PHE A 502 1.49 19.44 17.49
CA PHE A 502 2.50 18.40 17.24
C PHE A 502 2.80 18.25 15.75
N PHE A 503 1.77 18.30 14.90
CA PHE A 503 1.88 18.10 13.45
C PHE A 503 1.54 19.35 12.61
N ASP A 504 1.04 20.42 13.24
CA ASP A 504 0.75 21.70 12.59
C ASP A 504 2.03 22.51 12.32
N THR A 505 2.48 22.48 11.07
CA THR A 505 3.71 23.13 10.62
C THR A 505 3.64 24.66 10.60
N GLN A 506 2.45 25.27 10.65
CA GLN A 506 2.30 26.72 10.73
C GLN A 506 2.55 27.25 12.16
N ALA A 507 2.46 26.37 13.16
CA ALA A 507 2.75 26.66 14.56
C ALA A 507 4.05 25.98 15.08
N GLY A 508 4.89 25.47 14.17
CA GLY A 508 6.18 24.86 14.50
C GLY A 508 6.16 23.34 14.75
N GLY A 509 5.02 22.68 14.56
CA GLY A 509 4.89 21.23 14.50
C GLY A 509 5.50 20.62 13.23
N SER A 510 5.36 19.30 13.05
CA SER A 510 6.05 18.58 11.97
C SER A 510 5.19 17.51 11.29
N ALA A 511 4.81 17.72 10.03
CA ALA A 511 4.04 16.74 9.25
C ALA A 511 4.79 15.40 9.04
N ILE A 512 6.11 15.45 8.85
CA ILE A 512 6.95 14.24 8.66
C ILE A 512 7.11 13.41 9.95
N LEU A 513 6.92 14.02 11.13
CA LEU A 513 6.91 13.28 12.40
C LEU A 513 5.75 12.27 12.46
N TRP A 514 4.56 12.63 11.93
CA TRP A 514 3.45 11.69 11.80
C TRP A 514 3.86 10.48 10.95
N GLN A 515 4.46 10.70 9.79
CA GLN A 515 4.87 9.61 8.90
C GLN A 515 5.90 8.68 9.56
N HIS A 516 6.93 9.22 10.22
CA HIS A 516 7.92 8.38 10.90
C HIS A 516 7.28 7.54 12.02
N LEU A 517 6.40 8.11 12.84
CA LEU A 517 5.71 7.37 13.91
C LEU A 517 4.73 6.34 13.35
N PHE A 518 3.95 6.71 12.34
CA PHE A 518 2.98 5.82 11.69
C PHE A 518 3.67 4.64 11.02
N TRP A 519 4.75 4.86 10.25
CA TRP A 519 5.43 3.76 9.56
C TRP A 519 6.29 2.90 10.47
N PHE A 520 6.86 3.46 11.55
CA PHE A 520 7.54 2.65 12.58
C PHE A 520 6.61 1.61 13.22
N PHE A 521 5.30 1.91 13.28
CA PHE A 521 4.26 0.91 13.51
C PHE A 521 3.96 0.08 12.24
N GLY A 522 3.61 0.77 11.15
CA GLY A 522 2.93 0.20 9.99
C GLY A 522 3.75 -0.77 9.16
N HIS A 523 5.09 -0.71 9.25
CA HIS A 523 5.94 -1.71 8.59
C HIS A 523 6.07 -3.01 9.41
N PRO A 524 6.41 -2.99 10.71
CA PRO A 524 6.20 -4.15 11.58
C PRO A 524 4.79 -4.74 11.48
N GLU A 525 3.74 -3.91 11.37
CA GLU A 525 2.35 -4.36 11.22
C GLU A 525 2.13 -5.26 9.99
N VAL A 526 2.76 -4.98 8.84
CA VAL A 526 2.63 -5.90 7.68
C VAL A 526 3.33 -7.24 7.92
N TYR A 527 4.31 -7.31 8.83
CA TYR A 527 4.89 -8.56 9.28
C TYR A 527 4.07 -9.27 10.36
N ILE A 528 3.39 -8.54 11.26
CA ILE A 528 2.36 -9.10 12.16
C ILE A 528 1.22 -9.71 11.30
N MET A 529 0.87 -9.10 10.16
CA MET A 529 -0.09 -9.70 9.21
C MET A 529 0.48 -10.87 8.35
N ALA A 530 1.80 -11.05 8.25
CA ALA A 530 2.43 -12.04 7.36
C ALA A 530 3.06 -13.24 8.08
N LEU A 531 3.59 -13.06 9.29
CA LEU A 531 4.19 -14.14 10.07
C LEU A 531 3.18 -15.25 10.39
N PRO A 532 1.95 -14.98 10.89
CA PRO A 532 0.94 -16.02 11.13
C PRO A 532 0.59 -16.80 9.87
N ALA A 533 0.48 -16.12 8.73
CA ALA A 533 0.28 -16.74 7.42
C ALA A 533 1.42 -17.71 7.05
N PHE A 534 2.68 -17.31 7.23
CA PHE A 534 3.83 -18.22 7.06
C PHE A 534 3.76 -19.42 8.02
N GLY A 535 3.20 -19.21 9.22
CA GLY A 535 2.99 -20.25 10.22
C GLY A 535 2.00 -21.31 9.71
N ILE A 536 0.82 -20.87 9.26
CA ILE A 536 -0.22 -21.73 8.71
C ILE A 536 0.33 -22.57 7.54
N ILE A 537 1.03 -21.93 6.61
CA ILE A 537 1.64 -22.61 5.45
C ILE A 537 2.69 -23.65 5.88
N SER A 538 3.41 -23.39 6.97
CA SER A 538 4.41 -24.30 7.54
C SER A 538 3.82 -25.52 8.24
N GLU A 539 2.54 -25.51 8.63
CA GLU A 539 1.83 -26.71 9.12
C GLU A 539 1.08 -27.44 7.98
N VAL A 540 0.48 -26.70 7.06
CA VAL A 540 -0.31 -27.25 5.93
C VAL A 540 0.58 -27.97 4.92
N ILE A 541 1.71 -27.38 4.49
CA ILE A 541 2.56 -27.99 3.45
C ILE A 541 3.12 -29.35 3.87
N PRO A 542 3.71 -29.55 5.07
CA PRO A 542 4.22 -30.86 5.49
C PRO A 542 3.17 -31.97 5.43
N VAL A 543 1.99 -31.73 6.01
CA VAL A 543 0.92 -32.73 6.12
C VAL A 543 0.40 -33.14 4.74
N PHE A 544 0.04 -32.18 3.88
CA PHE A 544 -0.43 -32.50 2.52
C PHE A 544 0.69 -32.86 1.52
N SER A 545 1.97 -32.79 1.93
CA SER A 545 3.11 -33.35 1.19
C SER A 545 3.58 -34.70 1.74
N ARG A 546 3.00 -35.17 2.86
CA ARG A 546 3.41 -36.37 3.61
C ARG A 546 4.88 -36.39 4.05
N LYS A 547 5.51 -35.23 4.18
CA LYS A 547 6.95 -35.09 4.48
C LYS A 547 7.19 -34.06 5.59
N VAL A 548 8.13 -34.34 6.48
CA VAL A 548 8.65 -33.38 7.48
C VAL A 548 9.07 -32.04 6.84
N ILE A 549 8.84 -30.94 7.55
CA ILE A 549 9.25 -29.61 7.11
C ILE A 549 10.78 -29.53 6.97
N PHE A 550 11.24 -29.10 5.79
CA PHE A 550 12.67 -28.99 5.52
C PHE A 550 13.27 -27.76 6.23
N GLY A 551 14.35 -27.96 6.98
CA GLY A 551 15.11 -26.89 7.62
C GLY A 551 14.34 -26.14 8.71
N TYR A 552 13.60 -26.83 9.59
CA TYR A 552 12.86 -26.21 10.70
C TYR A 552 13.67 -25.10 11.43
N THR A 553 14.95 -25.37 11.75
CA THR A 553 15.80 -24.43 12.48
C THR A 553 16.13 -23.18 11.65
N SER A 554 16.37 -23.32 10.33
CA SER A 554 16.58 -22.17 9.45
C SER A 554 15.28 -21.36 9.27
N MET A 555 14.10 -21.99 9.25
CA MET A 555 12.81 -21.27 9.26
C MET A 555 12.55 -20.51 10.56
N ALA A 556 12.83 -21.10 11.73
CA ALA A 556 12.67 -20.45 13.03
C ALA A 556 13.64 -19.25 13.16
N MET A 557 14.92 -19.42 12.83
CA MET A 557 15.91 -18.33 12.87
C MET A 557 15.61 -17.22 11.85
N ALA A 558 15.13 -17.56 10.64
CA ALA A 558 14.68 -16.57 9.65
C ALA A 558 13.48 -15.76 10.17
N THR A 559 12.61 -16.36 11.00
CA THR A 559 11.48 -15.65 11.63
C THR A 559 11.97 -14.62 12.64
N ALA A 560 12.90 -14.99 13.52
CA ALA A 560 13.49 -14.06 14.48
C ALA A 560 14.26 -12.92 13.77
N ALA A 561 14.94 -13.22 12.66
CA ALA A 561 15.61 -12.23 11.82
C ALA A 561 14.62 -11.23 11.18
N ILE A 562 13.49 -11.71 10.64
CA ILE A 562 12.42 -10.86 10.11
C ILE A 562 11.89 -9.92 11.21
N GLY A 563 11.58 -10.47 12.40
CA GLY A 563 11.13 -9.67 13.52
C GLY A 563 12.09 -8.53 13.86
N PHE A 564 13.38 -8.85 14.05
CA PHE A 564 14.39 -7.85 14.36
C PHE A 564 14.58 -6.80 13.25
N ILE A 565 14.68 -7.22 11.97
CA ILE A 565 14.94 -6.30 10.85
C ILE A 565 13.72 -5.43 10.53
N SER A 566 12.49 -5.92 10.73
CA SER A 566 11.25 -5.16 10.44
C SER A 566 11.16 -3.84 11.22
N MET A 567 11.70 -3.78 12.44
CA MET A 567 11.79 -2.57 13.26
C MET A 567 12.80 -1.53 12.73
N GLY A 568 13.61 -1.89 11.72
CA GLY A 568 14.72 -1.09 11.20
C GLY A 568 14.57 -0.60 9.75
N VAL A 569 13.48 -0.91 9.06
CA VAL A 569 13.29 -0.65 7.61
C VAL A 569 12.17 0.34 7.27
N TRP A 570 11.43 0.83 8.27
CA TRP A 570 10.13 1.47 8.08
C TRP A 570 10.09 2.66 7.11
N ALA A 571 11.13 3.48 7.05
CA ALA A 571 11.16 4.68 6.21
C ALA A 571 11.32 4.37 4.71
N HIS A 572 11.37 3.10 4.31
CA HIS A 572 11.23 2.71 2.89
C HIS A 572 9.83 3.04 2.32
N HIS A 573 8.84 3.35 3.17
CA HIS A 573 7.55 3.94 2.77
C HIS A 573 7.63 5.46 2.55
N MET A 574 8.82 6.05 2.69
CA MET A 574 9.06 7.50 2.74
C MET A 574 10.19 7.95 1.79
N PHE A 575 10.73 7.10 0.90
CA PHE A 575 11.84 7.45 -0.01
C PHE A 575 11.58 8.68 -0.90
N THR A 576 10.31 9.05 -1.05
CA THR A 576 9.83 10.15 -1.87
C THR A 576 9.64 11.47 -1.10
N VAL A 577 9.73 11.46 0.25
CA VAL A 577 9.64 12.69 1.08
C VAL A 577 10.92 13.51 1.12
N GLY A 578 11.92 13.17 0.30
CA GLY A 578 13.20 13.87 0.21
C GLY A 578 14.07 13.71 1.46
N LEU A 579 14.15 12.51 2.04
CA LEU A 579 15.16 12.19 3.06
C LEU A 579 16.57 12.38 2.50
N SER A 580 17.58 12.48 3.37
CA SER A 580 18.97 12.56 2.91
C SER A 580 19.43 11.24 2.29
N ASP A 581 20.28 11.32 1.27
CA ASP A 581 20.72 10.16 0.47
C ASP A 581 21.33 9.04 1.33
N GLY A 582 22.01 9.38 2.43
CA GLY A 582 22.53 8.40 3.39
C GLY A 582 21.45 7.64 4.19
N LEU A 583 20.29 8.25 4.41
CA LEU A 583 19.12 7.57 5.00
C LEU A 583 18.42 6.70 3.96
N ASP A 584 18.15 7.23 2.76
CA ASP A 584 17.53 6.45 1.67
C ASP A 584 18.40 5.22 1.31
N ALA A 585 19.72 5.39 1.25
CA ALA A 585 20.67 4.28 1.07
C ALA A 585 20.61 3.25 2.20
N PHE A 586 20.54 3.69 3.46
CA PHE A 586 20.44 2.78 4.62
C PHE A 586 19.12 1.98 4.58
N PHE A 587 17.99 2.66 4.41
CA PHE A 587 16.67 2.02 4.40
C PHE A 587 16.50 1.12 3.17
N SER A 588 17.05 1.48 2.00
CA SER A 588 17.13 0.60 0.83
C SER A 588 17.92 -0.68 1.12
N ALA A 589 19.15 -0.56 1.63
CA ALA A 589 20.00 -1.72 1.92
C ALA A 589 19.39 -2.63 3.00
N ALA A 590 18.71 -2.07 3.99
CA ALA A 590 18.00 -2.83 5.02
C ALA A 590 16.71 -3.50 4.49
N SER A 591 15.96 -2.84 3.61
CA SER A 591 14.81 -3.44 2.91
C SER A 591 15.23 -4.54 1.93
N PHE A 592 16.41 -4.43 1.32
CA PHE A 592 17.02 -5.54 0.59
C PHE A 592 17.32 -6.71 1.55
N LEU A 593 17.98 -6.46 2.69
CA LEU A 593 18.37 -7.51 3.65
C LEU A 593 17.20 -8.38 4.15
N ILE A 594 16.00 -7.81 4.37
CA ILE A 594 14.83 -8.57 4.88
C ILE A 594 14.26 -9.56 3.84
N ALA A 595 14.58 -9.40 2.56
CA ALA A 595 14.24 -10.36 1.52
C ALA A 595 14.98 -11.71 1.69
N VAL A 596 16.16 -11.73 2.34
CA VAL A 596 16.97 -12.95 2.49
C VAL A 596 16.32 -13.97 3.45
N PRO A 597 15.94 -13.62 4.70
CA PRO A 597 15.13 -14.49 5.56
C PRO A 597 13.81 -14.97 4.92
N THR A 598 13.20 -14.10 4.12
CA THR A 598 11.95 -14.39 3.42
C THR A 598 12.16 -15.42 2.30
N GLY A 599 13.25 -15.29 1.54
CA GLY A 599 13.68 -16.26 0.53
C GLY A 599 13.97 -17.64 1.12
N ILE A 600 14.64 -17.72 2.28
CA ILE A 600 14.88 -18.99 2.99
C ILE A 600 13.56 -19.74 3.22
N LYS A 601 12.50 -19.06 3.70
CA LYS A 601 11.18 -19.69 3.90
C LYS A 601 10.62 -20.29 2.60
N ILE A 602 10.67 -19.54 1.50
CA ILE A 602 10.20 -19.99 0.18
C ILE A 602 10.97 -21.23 -0.32
N PHE A 603 12.28 -21.26 -0.16
CA PHE A 603 13.08 -22.43 -0.54
C PHE A 603 12.83 -23.64 0.37
N ASN A 604 12.74 -23.45 1.69
CA ASN A 604 12.42 -24.50 2.65
C ASN A 604 11.02 -25.13 2.39
N TRP A 605 9.98 -24.34 2.11
CA TRP A 605 8.67 -24.87 1.69
C TRP A 605 8.79 -25.63 0.36
N THR A 606 9.50 -25.08 -0.63
CA THR A 606 9.70 -25.69 -1.95
C THR A 606 10.45 -27.05 -1.86
N ALA A 607 11.41 -27.18 -0.94
CA ALA A 607 12.09 -28.46 -0.66
C ALA A 607 11.28 -29.44 0.19
N THR A 608 10.23 -28.96 0.89
CA THR A 608 9.25 -29.83 1.55
C THR A 608 8.31 -30.46 0.51
N LEU A 609 7.99 -29.76 -0.58
CA LEU A 609 7.28 -30.33 -1.74
C LEU A 609 8.13 -31.38 -2.49
N TYR A 610 9.45 -31.15 -2.59
CA TYR A 610 10.36 -32.02 -3.35
C TYR A 610 10.40 -33.45 -2.79
N GLY A 611 10.02 -34.43 -3.61
CA GLY A 611 10.02 -35.85 -3.23
C GLY A 611 8.92 -36.25 -2.26
N GLY A 612 7.97 -35.36 -1.97
CA GLY A 612 6.76 -35.67 -1.20
C GLY A 612 5.70 -36.42 -2.02
N LYS A 613 4.53 -36.62 -1.41
CA LYS A 613 3.32 -37.19 -2.03
C LYS A 613 2.19 -36.16 -1.89
N LEU A 614 2.07 -35.29 -2.88
CA LEU A 614 1.26 -34.06 -2.80
C LEU A 614 -0.24 -34.38 -2.98
N GLN A 615 -0.98 -34.30 -1.87
CA GLN A 615 -2.42 -34.49 -1.81
C GLN A 615 -3.13 -33.15 -2.08
N LEU A 616 -3.64 -32.97 -3.30
CA LEU A 616 -4.28 -31.72 -3.74
C LEU A 616 -5.72 -31.58 -3.24
N HIS A 617 -5.89 -31.56 -1.92
CA HIS A 617 -7.11 -31.09 -1.24
C HIS A 617 -7.14 -29.56 -1.17
N THR A 618 -8.30 -28.99 -0.84
CA THR A 618 -8.50 -27.53 -0.79
C THR A 618 -7.46 -26.77 0.04
N PRO A 619 -7.05 -27.20 1.27
CA PRO A 619 -6.00 -26.51 2.02
C PRO A 619 -4.68 -26.41 1.26
N MET A 620 -4.26 -27.51 0.62
CA MET A 620 -3.01 -27.58 -0.14
C MET A 620 -3.06 -26.70 -1.39
N LEU A 621 -4.20 -26.62 -2.08
CA LEU A 621 -4.36 -25.72 -3.22
C LEU A 621 -4.22 -24.25 -2.79
N PHE A 622 -4.86 -23.85 -1.69
CA PHE A 622 -4.67 -22.51 -1.13
C PHE A 622 -3.22 -22.24 -0.69
N ALA A 623 -2.51 -23.24 -0.15
CA ALA A 623 -1.09 -23.11 0.21
C ALA A 623 -0.15 -22.99 -1.01
N LEU A 624 -0.43 -23.71 -2.09
CA LEU A 624 0.28 -23.55 -3.37
C LEU A 624 -0.04 -22.20 -4.03
N GLY A 625 -1.28 -21.74 -3.90
CA GLY A 625 -1.71 -20.38 -4.28
C GLY A 625 -0.87 -19.33 -3.57
N PHE A 626 -0.82 -19.37 -2.23
CA PHE A 626 0.06 -18.54 -1.40
C PHE A 626 1.49 -18.50 -1.94
N LEU A 627 2.12 -19.66 -2.20
CA LEU A 627 3.51 -19.70 -2.67
C LEU A 627 3.68 -18.97 -4.02
N SER A 628 2.73 -19.12 -4.94
CA SER A 628 2.80 -18.48 -6.26
C SER A 628 2.54 -16.96 -6.22
N MET A 629 1.56 -16.51 -5.43
CA MET A 629 1.24 -15.09 -5.27
C MET A 629 2.32 -14.37 -4.47
N PHE A 630 2.75 -14.96 -3.35
CA PHE A 630 3.76 -14.37 -2.48
C PHE A 630 5.14 -14.32 -3.15
N LEU A 631 5.45 -15.24 -4.08
CA LEU A 631 6.64 -15.12 -4.94
C LEU A 631 6.58 -13.85 -5.81
N ILE A 632 5.46 -13.60 -6.48
CA ILE A 632 5.27 -12.39 -7.33
C ILE A 632 5.29 -11.11 -6.46
N GLY A 633 4.64 -11.14 -5.30
CA GLY A 633 4.65 -10.05 -4.33
C GLY A 633 6.05 -9.76 -3.78
N GLY A 634 6.81 -10.78 -3.38
CA GLY A 634 8.17 -10.63 -2.89
C GLY A 634 9.13 -10.06 -3.95
N LEU A 635 9.01 -10.51 -5.20
CA LEU A 635 9.83 -10.02 -6.31
C LEU A 635 9.50 -8.56 -6.68
N THR A 636 8.23 -8.14 -6.64
CA THR A 636 7.86 -6.73 -6.80
C THR A 636 8.28 -5.88 -5.59
N GLY A 637 8.39 -6.48 -4.40
CA GLY A 637 8.99 -5.84 -3.21
C GLY A 637 10.49 -5.55 -3.38
N ILE A 638 11.24 -6.42 -4.07
CA ILE A 638 12.65 -6.17 -4.44
C ILE A 638 12.76 -4.97 -5.40
N MET A 639 11.75 -4.73 -6.25
CA MET A 639 11.70 -3.54 -7.11
C MET A 639 11.41 -2.25 -6.30
N LEU A 640 10.51 -2.31 -5.31
CA LEU A 640 10.18 -1.17 -4.44
C LEU A 640 11.29 -0.87 -3.40
N ALA A 641 12.11 -1.86 -3.03
CA ALA A 641 13.32 -1.61 -2.23
C ALA A 641 14.40 -0.80 -3.00
N ALA A 642 14.29 -0.71 -4.33
CA ALA A 642 15.19 0.10 -5.16
C ALA A 642 14.72 1.56 -5.20
N VAL A 643 15.36 2.44 -4.42
CA VAL A 643 14.96 3.84 -4.22
C VAL A 643 14.60 4.61 -5.50
N PRO A 644 15.42 4.61 -6.59
CA PRO A 644 15.05 5.34 -7.81
C PRO A 644 13.89 4.71 -8.58
N VAL A 645 13.63 3.42 -8.39
CA VAL A 645 12.43 2.75 -8.92
C VAL A 645 11.20 3.14 -8.09
N ASP A 646 11.30 3.16 -6.75
CA ASP A 646 10.19 3.63 -5.91
C ASP A 646 9.84 5.10 -6.22
N TRP A 647 10.83 5.97 -6.47
CA TRP A 647 10.56 7.32 -6.99
C TRP A 647 9.69 7.34 -8.25
N GLN A 648 9.55 6.26 -9.01
CA GLN A 648 8.69 6.20 -10.18
C GLN A 648 7.37 5.46 -9.95
N VAL A 649 7.30 4.49 -9.04
CA VAL A 649 6.10 3.65 -8.81
C VAL A 649 5.44 3.80 -7.44
N SER A 650 6.03 4.57 -6.53
CA SER A 650 5.43 5.02 -5.27
C SER A 650 4.13 5.76 -5.55
N ASP A 651 3.11 5.55 -4.71
CA ASP A 651 1.72 5.95 -4.94
C ASP A 651 1.06 5.46 -6.24
N SER A 652 1.73 4.73 -7.15
CA SER A 652 1.07 4.21 -8.34
C SER A 652 0.22 2.96 -8.05
N TYR A 653 -0.59 2.54 -9.02
CA TYR A 653 -1.28 1.25 -9.00
C TYR A 653 -0.31 0.04 -8.91
N PHE A 654 0.99 0.20 -9.20
CA PHE A 654 1.99 -0.86 -9.02
C PHE A 654 2.26 -1.13 -7.53
N LEU A 655 2.33 -0.08 -6.69
CA LEU A 655 2.42 -0.22 -5.24
C LEU A 655 1.15 -0.87 -4.65
N VAL A 656 -0.02 -0.53 -5.20
CA VAL A 656 -1.30 -1.17 -4.84
C VAL A 656 -1.26 -2.66 -5.20
N ALA A 657 -0.81 -3.00 -6.41
CA ALA A 657 -0.71 -4.37 -6.90
C ALA A 657 0.25 -5.21 -6.05
N HIS A 658 1.46 -4.71 -5.82
CA HIS A 658 2.47 -5.35 -4.96
C HIS A 658 1.90 -5.66 -3.57
N PHE A 659 1.34 -4.64 -2.90
CA PHE A 659 0.79 -4.79 -1.55
C PHE A 659 -0.31 -5.85 -1.50
N HIS A 660 -1.18 -5.91 -2.51
CA HIS A 660 -2.20 -6.96 -2.59
C HIS A 660 -1.63 -8.34 -2.92
N TYR A 661 -0.59 -8.48 -3.76
CA TYR A 661 0.08 -9.77 -3.98
C TYR A 661 0.76 -10.30 -2.71
N VAL A 662 1.30 -9.42 -1.86
CA VAL A 662 1.89 -9.80 -0.56
C VAL A 662 0.81 -10.08 0.51
N LEU A 663 -0.10 -9.14 0.78
CA LEU A 663 -1.03 -9.24 1.90
C LEU A 663 -2.29 -10.06 1.58
N PHE A 664 -2.90 -9.88 0.41
CA PHE A 664 -4.11 -10.63 0.04
C PHE A 664 -3.72 -11.96 -0.63
N GLY A 665 -2.89 -11.90 -1.67
CA GLY A 665 -2.36 -13.06 -2.38
C GLY A 665 -1.49 -13.96 -1.49
N GLY A 666 -0.77 -13.38 -0.53
CA GLY A 666 -0.15 -14.12 0.57
C GLY A 666 -1.14 -14.39 1.70
N SER A 667 -1.27 -13.46 2.65
CA SER A 667 -1.93 -13.76 3.94
C SER A 667 -3.37 -14.25 3.82
N LEU A 668 -4.21 -13.74 2.90
CA LEU A 668 -5.57 -14.29 2.78
C LEU A 668 -5.57 -15.72 2.20
N PHE A 669 -4.75 -16.05 1.21
CA PHE A 669 -4.65 -17.44 0.72
C PHE A 669 -4.15 -18.38 1.82
N ALA A 670 -3.19 -17.95 2.65
CA ALA A 670 -2.77 -18.71 3.82
C ALA A 670 -3.88 -18.85 4.87
N LEU A 671 -4.60 -17.78 5.21
CA LEU A 671 -5.75 -17.81 6.13
C LEU A 671 -6.87 -18.72 5.60
N MET A 672 -7.10 -18.78 4.29
CA MET A 672 -8.03 -19.72 3.67
C MET A 672 -7.51 -21.18 3.71
N ALA A 673 -6.21 -21.41 3.49
CA ALA A 673 -5.61 -22.74 3.69
C ALA A 673 -5.83 -23.23 5.13
N GLY A 674 -5.56 -22.37 6.12
CA GLY A 674 -5.80 -22.63 7.53
C GLY A 674 -7.28 -22.83 7.86
N PHE A 675 -8.18 -22.04 7.25
CA PHE A 675 -9.61 -22.20 7.45
C PHE A 675 -10.08 -23.57 6.98
N TYR A 676 -9.75 -23.96 5.74
CA TYR A 676 -10.12 -25.29 5.22
C TYR A 676 -9.43 -26.44 5.98
N TYR A 677 -8.26 -26.21 6.58
CA TYR A 677 -7.52 -27.21 7.37
C TYR A 677 -8.11 -27.41 8.77
N TRP A 678 -8.27 -26.35 9.58
CA TRP A 678 -8.74 -26.45 10.96
C TRP A 678 -10.25 -26.27 11.17
N PHE A 679 -11.05 -25.91 10.15
CA PHE A 679 -12.52 -25.94 10.25
C PHE A 679 -13.10 -27.25 10.83
N PRO A 680 -12.65 -28.47 10.46
CA PRO A 680 -13.08 -29.69 11.12
C PRO A 680 -12.71 -29.77 12.59
N LYS A 681 -11.54 -29.23 13.00
CA LYS A 681 -11.15 -29.16 14.43
C LYS A 681 -12.06 -28.22 15.21
N VAL A 682 -12.53 -27.12 14.61
CA VAL A 682 -13.43 -26.15 15.27
C VAL A 682 -14.90 -26.61 15.29
N THR A 683 -15.34 -27.40 14.31
CA THR A 683 -16.78 -27.69 14.09
C THR A 683 -17.18 -29.16 14.15
N GLY A 684 -16.22 -30.09 14.17
CA GLY A 684 -16.45 -31.52 14.02
C GLY A 684 -16.90 -31.98 12.63
N ARG A 685 -16.93 -31.08 11.62
CA ARG A 685 -17.42 -31.38 10.26
C ARG A 685 -16.44 -30.96 9.16
N MET A 686 -16.44 -31.70 8.06
CA MET A 686 -15.64 -31.38 6.88
C MET A 686 -16.32 -30.33 5.98
N LEU A 687 -15.53 -29.39 5.44
CA LEU A 687 -15.93 -28.55 4.30
C LEU A 687 -16.02 -29.38 3.02
N GLY A 688 -16.89 -28.99 2.09
CA GLY A 688 -17.02 -29.66 0.79
C GLY A 688 -15.83 -29.35 -0.11
N ASP A 689 -14.94 -30.33 -0.33
CA ASP A 689 -13.70 -30.15 -1.11
C ASP A 689 -13.94 -29.77 -2.58
N THR A 690 -15.06 -30.20 -3.19
CA THR A 690 -15.45 -29.78 -4.54
C THR A 690 -15.79 -28.29 -4.61
N LEU A 691 -16.58 -27.78 -3.65
CA LEU A 691 -16.90 -26.35 -3.55
C LEU A 691 -15.67 -25.54 -3.12
N GLY A 692 -14.81 -26.11 -2.27
CA GLY A 692 -13.53 -25.53 -1.89
C GLY A 692 -12.58 -25.35 -3.08
N LYS A 693 -12.54 -26.33 -3.99
CA LYS A 693 -11.81 -26.26 -5.27
C LYS A 693 -12.38 -25.22 -6.23
N ILE A 694 -13.71 -25.08 -6.31
CA ILE A 694 -14.35 -24.02 -7.12
C ILE A 694 -14.05 -22.64 -6.53
N HIS A 695 -14.17 -22.47 -5.21
CA HIS A 695 -13.78 -21.25 -4.49
C HIS A 695 -12.32 -20.89 -4.74
N PHE A 696 -11.40 -21.86 -4.63
CA PHE A 696 -9.98 -21.67 -4.92
C PHE A 696 -9.75 -21.12 -6.34
N TRP A 697 -10.28 -21.78 -7.37
CA TRP A 697 -10.05 -21.35 -8.75
C TRP A 697 -10.69 -20.00 -9.08
N LEU A 698 -11.89 -19.71 -8.56
CA LEU A 698 -12.51 -18.40 -8.70
C LEU A 698 -11.66 -17.31 -8.03
N LEU A 699 -11.23 -17.51 -6.79
CA LEU A 699 -10.40 -16.52 -6.09
C LEU A 699 -9.03 -16.37 -6.77
N PHE A 700 -8.38 -17.47 -7.17
CA PHE A 700 -7.06 -17.46 -7.82
C PHE A 700 -7.08 -16.75 -9.19
N ILE A 701 -8.07 -17.03 -10.03
CA ILE A 701 -8.20 -16.40 -11.35
C ILE A 701 -8.64 -14.95 -11.20
N GLY A 702 -9.68 -14.69 -10.39
CA GLY A 702 -10.17 -13.34 -10.13
C GLY A 702 -9.10 -12.43 -9.51
N PHE A 703 -8.27 -12.94 -8.60
CA PHE A 703 -7.17 -12.21 -7.97
C PHE A 703 -6.10 -11.77 -8.98
N ASN A 704 -5.66 -12.68 -9.86
CA ASN A 704 -4.70 -12.32 -10.91
C ASN A 704 -5.29 -11.35 -11.93
N LEU A 705 -6.58 -11.49 -12.28
CA LEU A 705 -7.26 -10.54 -13.17
C LEU A 705 -7.50 -9.18 -12.50
N LEU A 706 -7.69 -9.13 -11.18
CA LEU A 706 -7.85 -7.88 -10.42
C LEU A 706 -6.51 -7.13 -10.32
N PHE A 707 -5.50 -7.74 -9.70
CA PHE A 707 -4.26 -7.04 -9.31
C PHE A 707 -3.11 -7.21 -10.30
N GLY A 708 -3.13 -8.23 -11.16
CA GLY A 708 -2.11 -8.43 -12.20
C GLY A 708 -2.00 -7.21 -13.14
N PRO A 709 -3.11 -6.77 -13.77
CA PRO A 709 -3.16 -5.55 -14.59
C PRO A 709 -2.74 -4.26 -13.86
N MET A 710 -2.89 -4.19 -12.54
CA MET A 710 -2.56 -2.97 -11.77
C MET A 710 -1.05 -2.67 -11.76
N HIS A 711 -0.18 -3.69 -11.87
CA HIS A 711 1.25 -3.46 -12.13
C HIS A 711 1.46 -2.72 -13.45
N ILE A 712 0.68 -3.05 -14.49
CA ILE A 712 0.78 -2.43 -15.81
C ILE A 712 0.21 -1.01 -15.79
N SER A 713 -0.97 -0.78 -15.20
CA SER A 713 -1.53 0.58 -15.07
C SER A 713 -0.64 1.49 -14.21
N GLY A 714 -0.02 0.97 -13.15
CA GLY A 714 0.95 1.72 -12.34
C GLY A 714 2.16 2.20 -13.14
N VAL A 715 2.79 1.29 -13.89
CA VAL A 715 3.95 1.63 -14.77
C VAL A 715 3.54 2.45 -16.00
N LEU A 716 2.25 2.45 -16.38
CA LEU A 716 1.66 3.39 -17.33
C LEU A 716 1.41 4.79 -16.73
N GLY A 717 1.72 5.03 -15.45
CA GLY A 717 1.57 6.33 -14.78
C GLY A 717 0.24 6.53 -14.02
N MET A 718 -0.50 5.46 -13.72
CA MET A 718 -1.77 5.58 -12.97
C MET A 718 -1.52 5.68 -11.45
N PRO A 719 -1.86 6.81 -10.80
CA PRO A 719 -1.75 6.98 -9.35
C PRO A 719 -2.89 6.26 -8.62
N ARG A 720 -2.68 5.92 -7.35
CA ARG A 720 -3.70 5.38 -6.44
C ARG A 720 -4.66 6.49 -5.98
N ARG A 721 -5.80 6.10 -5.39
CA ARG A 721 -6.80 7.02 -4.80
C ARG A 721 -7.39 8.05 -5.77
N VAL A 722 -7.33 7.79 -7.08
CA VAL A 722 -8.02 8.62 -8.07
C VAL A 722 -9.38 8.02 -8.41
N PHE A 723 -10.43 8.82 -8.20
CA PHE A 723 -11.79 8.46 -8.58
C PHE A 723 -12.02 8.62 -10.10
N THR A 724 -11.08 9.23 -10.83
CA THR A 724 -11.22 9.65 -12.24
C THR A 724 -9.86 9.60 -12.97
N TYR A 725 -9.88 9.43 -14.29
CA TYR A 725 -8.71 9.56 -15.17
C TYR A 725 -9.15 9.95 -16.60
N GLU A 726 -8.27 10.59 -17.36
CA GLU A 726 -8.59 11.11 -18.70
C GLU A 726 -8.45 10.04 -19.81
N ALA A 727 -9.13 10.26 -20.93
CA ALA A 727 -9.02 9.45 -22.14
C ALA A 727 -7.58 9.34 -22.69
N GLY A 728 -7.31 8.30 -23.50
CA GLY A 728 -6.06 8.18 -24.27
C GLY A 728 -4.81 7.74 -23.49
N ASN A 729 -4.79 7.87 -22.15
CA ASN A 729 -3.67 7.45 -21.29
C ASN A 729 -3.36 5.93 -21.33
N GLY A 730 -4.19 5.11 -21.97
CA GLY A 730 -3.98 3.67 -22.15
C GLY A 730 -4.34 2.80 -20.93
N TRP A 731 -4.90 3.39 -19.88
CA TRP A 731 -5.26 2.70 -18.64
C TRP A 731 -6.60 1.96 -18.69
N GLU A 732 -7.45 2.27 -19.65
CA GLU A 732 -8.86 1.85 -19.70
C GLU A 732 -9.02 0.32 -19.70
N ILE A 733 -8.36 -0.38 -20.63
CA ILE A 733 -8.45 -1.84 -20.75
C ILE A 733 -7.97 -2.57 -19.48
N TRP A 734 -6.95 -2.04 -18.80
CA TRP A 734 -6.41 -2.64 -17.58
C TRP A 734 -7.39 -2.48 -16.42
N ASN A 735 -8.04 -1.33 -16.29
CA ASN A 735 -9.11 -1.10 -15.31
C ASN A 735 -10.35 -1.96 -15.58
N GLN A 736 -10.72 -2.16 -16.85
CA GLN A 736 -11.83 -3.04 -17.25
C GLN A 736 -11.52 -4.52 -16.88
N ILE A 737 -10.31 -5.02 -17.16
CA ILE A 737 -9.88 -6.36 -16.74
C ILE A 737 -9.85 -6.47 -15.21
N SER A 738 -9.32 -5.46 -14.51
CA SER A 738 -9.32 -5.41 -13.04
C SER A 738 -10.74 -5.52 -12.46
N THR A 739 -11.69 -4.77 -13.03
CA THR A 739 -13.11 -4.79 -12.61
C THR A 739 -13.73 -6.18 -12.79
N VAL A 740 -13.45 -6.87 -13.90
CA VAL A 740 -13.88 -8.26 -14.11
C VAL A 740 -13.27 -9.21 -13.08
N GLY A 741 -11.99 -9.02 -12.72
CA GLY A 741 -11.32 -9.77 -11.65
C GLY A 741 -12.03 -9.65 -10.30
N ALA A 742 -12.40 -8.43 -9.90
CA ALA A 742 -13.15 -8.18 -8.66
C ALA A 742 -14.51 -8.90 -8.63
N ILE A 743 -15.26 -8.90 -9.74
CA ILE A 743 -16.54 -9.59 -9.85
C ILE A 743 -16.35 -11.11 -9.69
N ILE A 744 -15.33 -11.70 -10.32
CA ILE A 744 -15.01 -13.13 -10.20
C ILE A 744 -14.64 -13.50 -8.76
N MET A 745 -13.86 -12.66 -8.06
CA MET A 745 -13.56 -12.85 -6.63
C MET A 745 -14.81 -12.78 -5.75
N GLY A 746 -15.72 -11.84 -6.01
CA GLY A 746 -17.00 -11.74 -5.31
C GLY A 746 -17.83 -13.02 -5.43
N VAL A 747 -17.93 -13.59 -6.64
CA VAL A 747 -18.58 -14.90 -6.86
C VAL A 747 -17.83 -16.02 -6.12
N GLY A 748 -16.49 -15.97 -6.06
CA GLY A 748 -15.68 -16.87 -5.24
C GLY A 748 -16.10 -16.87 -3.75
N PHE A 749 -16.23 -15.70 -3.14
CA PHE A 749 -16.69 -15.58 -1.75
C PHE A 749 -18.13 -16.08 -1.55
N LEU A 750 -19.04 -15.87 -2.51
CA LEU A 750 -20.39 -16.44 -2.44
C LEU A 750 -20.36 -17.99 -2.44
N VAL A 751 -19.47 -18.61 -3.23
CA VAL A 751 -19.27 -20.07 -3.20
C VAL A 751 -18.67 -20.53 -1.86
N PHE A 752 -17.76 -19.76 -1.26
CA PHE A 752 -17.23 -20.04 0.08
C PHE A 752 -18.33 -20.01 1.16
N PHE A 753 -19.14 -18.94 1.21
CA PHE A 753 -20.22 -18.83 2.20
C PHE A 753 -21.30 -19.92 1.99
N TRP A 754 -21.60 -20.29 0.74
CA TRP A 754 -22.47 -21.42 0.45
C TRP A 754 -21.89 -22.76 0.97
N ASN A 755 -20.61 -23.02 0.73
CA ASN A 755 -19.91 -24.21 1.24
C ASN A 755 -19.96 -24.27 2.78
N LEU A 756 -19.70 -23.14 3.44
CA LEU A 756 -19.74 -22.99 4.89
C LEU A 756 -21.14 -23.34 5.45
N LEU A 757 -22.20 -22.74 4.90
CA LEU A 757 -23.58 -22.99 5.34
C LEU A 757 -24.02 -24.44 5.14
N VAL A 758 -23.68 -25.04 4.00
CA VAL A 758 -23.99 -26.45 3.69
C VAL A 758 -23.21 -27.42 4.60
N SER A 759 -21.92 -27.16 4.85
CA SER A 759 -21.09 -28.03 5.70
C SER A 759 -21.40 -27.90 7.20
N LEU A 760 -21.76 -26.72 7.70
CA LEU A 760 -22.25 -26.59 9.08
C LEU A 760 -23.53 -27.40 9.33
N LYS A 761 -24.45 -27.40 8.36
CA LYS A 761 -25.74 -28.12 8.46
C LYS A 761 -25.64 -29.61 8.16
N SER A 762 -24.80 -30.01 7.21
CA SER A 762 -24.82 -31.36 6.60
C SER A 762 -23.44 -31.93 6.20
N GLY A 763 -22.35 -31.26 6.57
CA GLY A 763 -20.99 -31.75 6.30
C GLY A 763 -20.69 -33.08 7.01
N LYS A 764 -19.91 -33.93 6.35
CA LYS A 764 -19.42 -35.21 6.88
C LYS A 764 -18.75 -34.99 8.24
N ILE A 765 -19.04 -35.84 9.23
CA ILE A 765 -18.33 -35.82 10.52
C ILE A 765 -16.83 -36.07 10.27
N ALA A 766 -15.99 -35.24 10.88
CA ALA A 766 -14.54 -35.24 10.64
C ALA A 766 -13.81 -36.36 11.41
N GLY A 767 -14.13 -36.52 12.70
CA GLY A 767 -13.27 -37.23 13.65
C GLY A 767 -12.11 -36.36 14.14
N ASP A 768 -11.29 -36.93 15.01
CA ASP A 768 -10.31 -36.18 15.81
C ASP A 768 -9.09 -35.74 14.98
N ASP A 769 -8.64 -36.60 14.06
CA ASP A 769 -7.59 -36.34 13.08
C ASP A 769 -8.07 -36.73 11.66
N PRO A 770 -8.74 -35.83 10.93
CA PRO A 770 -9.28 -36.08 9.60
C PRO A 770 -8.25 -36.00 8.47
N TRP A 771 -7.01 -35.59 8.77
CA TRP A 771 -5.94 -35.34 7.79
C TRP A 771 -4.72 -36.25 7.98
N ASP A 772 -4.74 -37.11 8.99
CA ASP A 772 -3.61 -37.92 9.45
C ASP A 772 -2.35 -37.06 9.74
N ALA A 773 -2.57 -35.99 10.52
CA ALA A 773 -1.59 -34.98 10.88
C ALA A 773 -0.72 -35.39 12.09
N TRP A 774 0.21 -34.51 12.48
CA TRP A 774 1.34 -34.87 13.37
C TRP A 774 1.49 -34.01 14.65
N THR A 775 0.70 -32.94 14.79
CA THR A 775 0.79 -31.94 15.86
C THR A 775 -0.34 -32.07 16.89
N LEU A 776 -0.16 -31.50 18.09
CA LEU A 776 -1.00 -31.80 19.26
C LEU A 776 -2.48 -31.42 19.14
N GLU A 777 -2.87 -30.47 18.27
CA GLU A 777 -4.28 -30.10 18.12
C GLU A 777 -5.14 -31.25 17.55
N TRP A 778 -4.52 -32.22 16.88
CA TRP A 778 -5.15 -33.42 16.35
C TRP A 778 -5.19 -34.59 17.35
N ALA A 779 -4.55 -34.45 18.52
CA ALA A 779 -4.54 -35.47 19.59
C ALA A 779 -5.76 -35.39 20.54
N THR A 780 -6.65 -34.41 20.33
CA THR A 780 -7.90 -34.24 21.09
C THR A 780 -9.10 -34.20 20.15
N THR A 781 -10.30 -34.17 20.72
CA THR A 781 -11.57 -34.27 20.02
C THR A 781 -11.81 -33.16 18.98
N SER A 782 -12.75 -33.40 18.06
CA SER A 782 -13.23 -32.41 17.08
C SER A 782 -14.75 -32.20 17.20
N PRO A 783 -15.25 -31.12 17.83
CA PRO A 783 -14.48 -30.07 18.51
C PRO A 783 -13.85 -30.51 19.84
N PRO A 784 -12.77 -29.85 20.31
CA PRO A 784 -12.17 -30.12 21.61
C PRO A 784 -13.13 -29.88 22.78
N ALA A 785 -12.96 -30.64 23.86
CA ALA A 785 -13.57 -30.33 25.14
C ALA A 785 -13.05 -28.99 25.71
N SER A 786 -13.83 -28.33 26.58
CA SER A 786 -13.52 -27.01 27.15
C SER A 786 -12.30 -26.94 28.10
N TYR A 787 -11.52 -28.01 28.17
CA TYR A 787 -10.27 -28.13 28.91
C TYR A 787 -9.09 -28.55 28.01
N ASN A 788 -9.30 -28.64 26.69
CA ASN A 788 -8.41 -29.15 25.63
C ASN A 788 -7.93 -30.59 25.82
N PHE A 789 -7.19 -30.87 26.90
CA PHE A 789 -6.58 -32.16 27.21
C PHE A 789 -6.93 -32.57 28.65
N GLU A 790 -7.48 -33.78 28.80
CA GLU A 790 -7.80 -34.37 30.10
C GLU A 790 -6.51 -34.58 30.90
N VAL A 791 -5.54 -35.26 30.28
CA VAL A 791 -4.15 -35.40 30.75
C VAL A 791 -3.25 -34.59 29.81
N ILE A 792 -2.36 -33.78 30.38
CA ILE A 792 -1.39 -32.99 29.59
C ILE A 792 -0.37 -33.94 28.93
N PRO A 793 -0.14 -33.86 27.61
CA PRO A 793 0.77 -34.76 26.90
C PRO A 793 2.25 -34.51 27.26
N GLU A 794 3.08 -35.55 27.18
CA GLU A 794 4.55 -35.42 27.21
C GLU A 794 5.09 -35.38 25.77
N VAL A 795 5.89 -34.37 25.44
CA VAL A 795 6.33 -34.10 24.05
C VAL A 795 7.81 -34.42 23.88
N ARG A 796 8.11 -35.33 22.96
CA ARG A 796 9.48 -35.81 22.69
C ARG A 796 10.08 -35.29 21.39
N SER A 797 9.29 -34.91 20.39
CA SER A 797 9.74 -34.31 19.13
C SER A 797 8.87 -33.11 18.72
N ARG A 798 9.13 -32.51 17.55
CA ARG A 798 8.22 -31.57 16.87
C ARG A 798 6.92 -32.22 16.37
N ARG A 799 6.92 -33.54 16.14
CA ARG A 799 5.80 -34.29 15.55
C ARG A 799 5.31 -35.40 16.51
N PRO A 800 4.74 -35.05 17.68
CA PRO A 800 4.38 -36.03 18.71
C PRO A 800 3.38 -37.10 18.24
N LEU A 801 2.51 -36.82 17.26
CA LEU A 801 1.61 -37.84 16.72
C LEU A 801 2.30 -38.72 15.65
N TRP A 802 3.37 -38.24 15.00
CA TRP A 802 4.23 -39.12 14.18
C TRP A 802 4.93 -40.14 15.08
N ASP A 803 5.51 -39.71 16.21
CA ASP A 803 6.18 -40.59 17.18
C ASP A 803 5.24 -41.69 17.73
N LEU A 804 3.95 -41.39 17.86
CA LEU A 804 2.93 -42.34 18.32
C LEU A 804 2.46 -43.30 17.22
N LYS A 805 2.47 -42.86 15.95
CA LYS A 805 2.08 -43.66 14.78
C LYS A 805 3.23 -44.56 14.28
N HIS A 806 4.48 -44.13 14.46
CA HIS A 806 5.71 -44.80 13.98
C HIS A 806 6.72 -45.02 15.13
N PRO A 807 6.45 -45.90 16.11
CA PRO A 807 7.34 -46.14 17.25
C PRO A 807 8.71 -46.73 16.86
N GLU A 808 8.80 -47.38 15.69
CA GLU A 808 10.04 -47.85 15.08
C GLU A 808 10.90 -46.72 14.47
N ASP A 809 10.28 -45.69 13.87
CA ASP A 809 10.98 -44.54 13.24
C ASP A 809 10.47 -43.15 13.71
N PRO A 810 10.57 -42.83 15.02
CA PRO A 810 10.12 -41.58 15.60
C PRO A 810 11.17 -40.46 15.50
N ASP A 811 10.69 -39.22 15.37
CA ASP A 811 11.47 -38.01 15.13
C ASP A 811 12.49 -37.73 16.25
N TRP A 812 12.19 -38.08 17.51
CA TRP A 812 13.07 -37.77 18.65
C TRP A 812 14.46 -38.45 18.58
N LYS A 813 14.67 -39.40 17.66
CA LYS A 813 15.99 -39.97 17.34
C LYS A 813 16.86 -39.05 16.48
N TYR A 814 16.28 -38.01 15.88
CA TYR A 814 16.87 -37.15 14.84
C TYR A 814 16.92 -35.64 15.22
N GLU A 815 16.45 -35.25 16.42
CA GLU A 815 16.22 -33.84 16.84
C GLU A 815 17.07 -33.28 17.99
#